data_AF-A0A838QZR3-F1
#
_entry.id   AF-A0A838QZR3-F1
#
_cell.length_a   1.000
_cell.length_b   1.000
_cell.length_c   1.000
_cell.angle_alpha   90.00
_cell.angle_beta   90.00
_cell.angle_gamma   90.00
#
_symmetry.space_group_name_H-M   'P 1'
#
loop_
_entity.id
_entity.type
_entity.pdbx_description
1 polymer ?
#
loop_
_entity_poly.entity_id
_entity_poly.type
_entity_poly.pdbx_seq_one_letter_code
_entity_poly.pdbx_strand_id
1 'polypeptide(L)'
;MARISSSVGLVTGLKIDETVKQLMAVAARPRDMLKSRNDALKQEQSALDTLGSRLLSFQFSANKLKSSSVFTARTVTSSNLDALNVALPATGSPSIGSFQIRPVQVASAQQLVSQTYDASTTDLGEGTFSFRVGGFLDQGISLDQLNSGAGVPRGKIRITDRNGDTAVIDLSFARTVDDVLRAINSNVDVAVSASTDGDSFTLTDASGGTGNLSVAEVGGGKTAAGLGLAGISVASTQATGADVFRLHAGTKLSTLNDGLGVQINAEAVADLDVDFSDGSSMTIDLHDAETLGDVLTQINAASPTKVSAAISADGNRIELNDLTVGVSDFAVGNGVTGTAATDLGIATTTTGATITGTRLVSGLRDTLLASLKGGQGAGALGQIQITDRDGVAATVNLAAAETLDDVIDLINDAAPEITASVNSARNGLVLTDSSGGAGNLIVANADATNSATKLGIVINSAAASVNSGALQRQTMSEATLLSSLNGGKGIVLGDIQVTDSDGVTKAADLNTVGSEVRTVGEVIDAINALTNGVEARINDTGDGILLVDTAGGPATLGVKDLSGDLAKSLNLTRASKTIDVGGAPTKVIDGTASYSLDLGDLEVSSAAIPLSSLNGGNGVSAGDVLITDSNGKTLALDLNGADAGITTVGQLIDAINAKASAGSVGVTARINDAGTGIHLEDTAGGVKKLTVKDANGSAALDLKIAGEAKLIGGKQVINGAGAFSASSGVQTGLDA
;
A
#
# COMPACT_ATOMS: atom_id res chain seq x y z
N MET A 1 62.95 -63.35 -14.00
CA MET A 1 64.17 -64.01 -14.53
C MET A 1 64.63 -65.05 -13.52
N ALA A 2 64.27 -66.31 -13.74
CA ALA A 2 64.80 -67.44 -12.98
C ALA A 2 65.57 -68.33 -13.99
N ARG A 3 66.82 -68.70 -13.65
CA ARG A 3 67.76 -69.56 -14.40
C ARG A 3 68.71 -68.88 -15.39
N ILE A 4 69.64 -68.06 -14.88
CA ILE A 4 71.02 -67.96 -15.40
C ILE A 4 71.94 -67.90 -14.16
N SER A 5 72.79 -68.91 -13.94
CA SER A 5 73.63 -69.05 -12.72
C SER A 5 75.13 -68.88 -12.96
N SER A 6 75.56 -68.41 -14.14
CA SER A 6 76.96 -68.10 -14.42
C SER A 6 77.07 -66.66 -14.95
N SER A 7 77.74 -65.78 -14.21
CA SER A 7 77.96 -64.36 -14.55
C SER A 7 79.04 -64.15 -15.63
N VAL A 8 79.70 -65.24 -16.06
CA VAL A 8 80.73 -65.28 -17.11
C VAL A 8 80.48 -66.50 -18.01
N GLY A 9 80.60 -66.33 -19.33
CA GLY A 9 80.53 -67.45 -20.27
C GLY A 9 81.71 -68.40 -20.07
N LEU A 10 81.44 -69.66 -19.72
CA LEU A 10 82.45 -70.66 -19.32
C LEU A 10 83.52 -70.98 -20.38
N VAL A 11 83.33 -70.58 -21.65
CA VAL A 11 84.27 -70.85 -22.76
C VAL A 11 84.83 -69.57 -23.39
N THR A 12 84.10 -68.47 -23.37
CA THR A 12 84.48 -67.24 -24.10
C THR A 12 85.12 -66.17 -23.22
N GLY A 13 85.07 -66.29 -21.89
CA GLY A 13 85.54 -65.25 -20.96
C GLY A 13 84.70 -63.97 -20.98
N LEU A 14 83.59 -63.95 -21.72
CA LEU A 14 82.71 -62.79 -21.86
C LEU A 14 81.79 -62.65 -20.64
N LYS A 15 81.72 -61.43 -20.10
CA LYS A 15 80.85 -61.09 -18.97
C LYS A 15 79.41 -60.89 -19.45
N ILE A 16 78.68 -62.00 -19.58
CA ILE A 16 77.33 -62.02 -20.16
C ILE A 16 76.37 -61.09 -19.40
N ASP A 17 76.42 -61.04 -18.07
CA ASP A 17 75.56 -60.14 -17.27
C ASP A 17 75.84 -58.65 -17.57
N GLU A 18 77.11 -58.29 -17.76
CA GLU A 18 77.51 -56.92 -18.12
C GLU A 18 77.09 -56.56 -19.55
N THR A 19 77.30 -57.46 -20.52
CA THR A 19 76.87 -57.27 -21.91
C THR A 19 75.34 -57.19 -22.02
N VAL A 20 74.60 -58.04 -21.30
CA VAL A 20 73.12 -58.01 -21.28
C VAL A 20 72.63 -56.71 -20.65
N LYS A 21 73.21 -56.24 -19.53
CA LYS A 21 72.89 -54.94 -18.93
C LYS A 21 73.19 -53.78 -19.88
N GLN A 22 74.31 -53.80 -20.60
CA GLN A 22 74.66 -52.79 -21.59
C GLN A 22 73.68 -52.80 -22.79
N LEU A 23 73.31 -53.97 -23.31
CA LEU A 23 72.31 -54.09 -24.38
C LEU A 23 70.90 -53.70 -23.91
N MET A 24 70.50 -54.06 -22.68
CA MET A 24 69.26 -53.60 -22.06
C MET A 24 69.24 -52.08 -21.88
N ALA A 25 70.37 -51.47 -21.50
CA ALA A 25 70.50 -50.02 -21.40
C ALA A 25 70.38 -49.33 -22.77
N VAL A 26 70.94 -49.92 -23.85
CA VAL A 26 70.76 -49.42 -25.22
C VAL A 26 69.31 -49.57 -25.69
N ALA A 27 68.68 -50.73 -25.45
CA ALA A 27 67.28 -50.99 -25.79
C ALA A 27 66.30 -50.12 -24.97
N ALA A 28 66.69 -49.68 -23.76
CA ALA A 28 65.92 -48.78 -22.91
C ALA A 28 65.99 -47.31 -23.32
N ARG A 29 66.95 -46.89 -24.17
CA ARG A 29 67.13 -45.48 -24.57
C ARG A 29 65.85 -44.82 -25.09
N PRO A 30 65.04 -45.42 -25.99
CA PRO A 30 63.82 -44.78 -26.48
C PRO A 30 62.80 -44.54 -25.35
N ARG A 31 62.67 -45.50 -24.43
CA ARG A 31 61.82 -45.37 -23.24
C ARG A 31 62.33 -44.27 -22.32
N ASP A 32 63.64 -44.22 -22.06
CA ASP A 32 64.23 -43.23 -21.17
C ASP A 32 64.15 -41.81 -21.76
N MET A 33 64.27 -41.67 -23.10
CA MET A 33 63.98 -40.42 -23.82
C MET A 33 62.51 -40.01 -23.70
N LEU A 34 61.56 -40.94 -23.87
CA LEU A 34 60.14 -40.66 -23.69
C LEU A 34 59.83 -40.27 -22.23
N LYS A 35 60.45 -40.93 -21.25
CA LYS A 35 60.33 -40.59 -19.83
C LYS A 35 60.86 -39.18 -19.57
N SER A 36 62.05 -38.85 -20.06
CA SER A 36 62.64 -37.51 -19.93
C SER A 36 61.78 -36.43 -20.59
N ARG A 37 61.23 -36.71 -21.78
CA ARG A 37 60.30 -35.79 -22.45
C ARG A 37 59.00 -35.62 -21.67
N ASN A 38 58.46 -36.70 -21.09
CA ASN A 38 57.25 -36.65 -20.27
C ASN A 38 57.50 -35.88 -18.96
N ASP A 39 58.67 -36.05 -18.35
CA ASP A 39 59.05 -35.31 -17.14
C ASP A 39 59.23 -33.81 -17.44
N ALA A 40 59.82 -33.45 -18.59
CA ALA A 40 59.92 -32.07 -19.05
C ALA A 40 58.54 -31.45 -19.34
N LEU A 41 57.66 -32.16 -20.06
CA LEU A 41 56.29 -31.71 -20.32
C LEU A 41 55.47 -31.56 -19.03
N LYS A 42 55.69 -32.41 -18.03
CA LYS A 42 55.06 -32.26 -16.70
C LYS A 42 55.55 -31.02 -15.95
N GLN A 43 56.84 -30.69 -16.05
CA GLN A 43 57.37 -29.45 -15.47
C GLN A 43 56.79 -28.21 -16.18
N GLU A 44 56.68 -28.26 -17.50
CA GLU A 44 56.05 -27.20 -18.30
C GLU A 44 54.57 -27.04 -17.93
N GLN A 45 53.83 -28.15 -17.81
CA GLN A 45 52.44 -28.15 -17.34
C GLN A 45 52.30 -27.49 -15.96
N SER A 46 53.14 -27.88 -14.99
CA SER A 46 53.12 -27.30 -13.64
C SER A 46 53.44 -25.78 -13.64
N ALA A 47 54.35 -25.34 -14.50
CA ALA A 47 54.67 -23.93 -14.68
C ALA A 47 53.48 -23.15 -15.28
N LEU A 48 52.78 -23.73 -16.27
CA LEU A 48 51.58 -23.16 -16.87
C LEU A 48 50.41 -23.12 -15.87
N ASP A 49 50.20 -24.17 -15.07
CA ASP A 49 49.19 -24.20 -14.01
C ASP A 49 49.46 -23.12 -12.94
N THR A 50 50.74 -22.94 -12.57
CA THR A 50 51.17 -21.88 -11.64
C THR A 50 50.97 -20.49 -12.23
N LEU A 51 51.27 -20.28 -13.51
CA LEU A 51 51.02 -19.02 -14.19
C LEU A 51 49.52 -18.74 -14.30
N GLY A 52 48.71 -19.74 -14.66
CA GLY A 52 47.26 -19.65 -14.78
C GLY A 52 46.60 -19.26 -13.46
N SER A 53 46.98 -19.90 -12.35
CA SER A 53 46.46 -19.56 -11.02
C SER A 53 46.83 -18.14 -10.56
N ARG A 54 48.06 -17.68 -10.84
CA ARG A 54 48.48 -16.30 -10.56
C ARG A 54 47.73 -15.28 -11.42
N LEU A 55 47.51 -15.58 -12.70
CA LEU A 55 46.76 -14.73 -13.61
C LEU A 55 45.29 -14.63 -13.20
N LEU A 56 44.66 -15.75 -12.81
CA LEU A 56 43.30 -15.76 -12.25
C LEU A 56 43.21 -14.92 -10.97
N SER A 57 44.17 -15.06 -10.06
CA SER A 57 44.22 -14.26 -8.82
C SER A 57 44.36 -12.75 -9.09
N PHE A 58 45.19 -12.39 -10.07
CA PHE A 58 45.32 -11.01 -10.53
C PHE A 58 44.03 -10.52 -11.19
N GLN A 59 43.41 -11.32 -12.05
CA GLN A 59 42.14 -10.99 -12.71
C GLN A 59 41.03 -10.74 -11.70
N PHE A 60 40.91 -11.56 -10.64
CA PHE A 60 39.94 -11.31 -9.57
C PHE A 60 40.20 -9.99 -8.84
N SER A 61 41.47 -9.66 -8.58
CA SER A 61 41.85 -8.40 -7.93
C SER A 61 41.59 -7.19 -8.82
N ALA A 62 41.91 -7.28 -10.12
CA ALA A 62 41.66 -6.22 -11.09
C ALA A 62 40.17 -6.01 -11.36
N ASN A 63 39.37 -7.08 -11.39
CA ASN A 63 37.92 -6.97 -11.56
C ASN A 63 37.25 -6.24 -10.38
N LYS A 64 37.79 -6.32 -9.15
CA LYS A 64 37.30 -5.50 -8.03
C LYS A 64 37.46 -4.00 -8.28
N LEU A 65 38.52 -3.58 -8.97
CA LEU A 65 38.76 -2.18 -9.34
C LEU A 65 37.85 -1.68 -10.47
N LYS A 66 37.12 -2.57 -11.17
CA LYS A 66 36.09 -2.15 -12.14
C LYS A 66 34.80 -1.70 -11.46
N SER A 67 34.65 -1.99 -10.16
CA SER A 67 33.45 -1.60 -9.41
C SER A 67 33.49 -0.12 -9.07
N SER A 68 32.57 0.67 -9.62
CA SER A 68 32.41 2.10 -9.33
C SER A 68 32.17 2.39 -7.84
N SER A 69 31.58 1.43 -7.10
CA SER A 69 31.35 1.50 -5.66
C SER A 69 32.61 1.71 -4.83
N VAL A 70 33.78 1.24 -5.31
CA VAL A 70 35.07 1.43 -4.62
C VAL A 70 35.47 2.91 -4.59
N PHE A 71 35.11 3.67 -5.63
CA PHE A 71 35.49 5.08 -5.77
C PHE A 71 34.40 6.05 -5.32
N THR A 72 33.20 5.54 -5.07
CA THR A 72 32.03 6.32 -4.65
C THR A 72 31.59 5.96 -3.22
N ALA A 73 32.38 5.15 -2.50
CA ALA A 73 32.12 4.77 -1.12
C ALA A 73 32.02 6.02 -0.22
N ARG A 74 30.96 6.07 0.59
CA ARG A 74 30.70 7.16 1.54
C ARG A 74 30.74 6.61 2.96
N THR A 75 30.90 7.51 3.93
CA THR A 75 30.69 7.22 5.35
C THR A 75 29.69 8.21 5.91
N VAL A 76 28.95 7.79 6.95
CA VAL A 76 28.02 8.65 7.66
C VAL A 76 28.31 8.58 9.15
N THR A 77 28.20 9.72 9.82
CA THR A 77 28.38 9.84 11.27
C THR A 77 27.22 10.64 11.86
N SER A 78 26.84 10.31 13.09
CA SER A 78 25.84 11.05 13.87
C SER A 78 26.51 11.67 15.09
N SER A 79 26.17 12.92 15.39
CA SER A 79 26.63 13.60 16.60
C SER A 79 25.94 13.10 17.87
N ASN A 80 24.81 12.39 17.75
CA ASN A 80 24.07 11.80 18.86
C ASN A 80 23.40 10.49 18.40
N LEU A 81 24.04 9.35 18.67
CA LEU A 81 23.57 8.03 18.27
C LEU A 81 22.32 7.57 19.03
N ASP A 82 22.06 8.11 20.23
CA ASP A 82 20.86 7.78 21.00
C ASP A 82 19.61 8.45 20.40
N ALA A 83 19.80 9.62 19.79
CA ALA A 83 18.72 10.37 19.16
C ALA A 83 18.49 9.98 17.69
N LEU A 84 19.56 9.70 16.94
CA LEU A 84 19.47 9.31 15.53
C LEU A 84 20.66 8.46 15.11
N ASN A 85 20.36 7.23 14.68
CA ASN A 85 21.31 6.37 13.96
C ASN A 85 21.09 6.51 12.45
N VAL A 86 22.16 6.52 11.67
CA VAL A 86 22.09 6.70 10.21
C VAL A 86 22.96 5.63 9.55
N ALA A 87 22.39 4.97 8.54
CA ALA A 87 23.10 4.01 7.70
C ALA A 87 23.06 4.45 6.25
N LEU A 88 24.07 4.07 5.47
CA LEU A 88 24.09 4.31 4.03
C LEU A 88 23.32 3.18 3.32
N PRO A 89 22.43 3.50 2.36
CA PRO A 89 21.78 2.48 1.54
C PRO A 89 22.80 1.76 0.65
N ALA A 90 22.54 0.48 0.36
CA ALA A 90 23.44 -0.39 -0.40
C ALA A 90 23.71 0.09 -1.85
N THR A 91 22.79 0.86 -2.43
CA THR A 91 22.80 1.32 -3.83
C THR A 91 22.74 2.84 -3.99
N GLY A 92 22.88 3.61 -2.91
CA GLY A 92 22.71 5.07 -2.98
C GLY A 92 24.00 5.87 -3.09
N SER A 93 23.91 7.04 -3.73
CA SER A 93 24.96 8.07 -3.77
C SER A 93 24.53 9.36 -3.06
N PRO A 94 24.17 9.33 -1.75
CA PRO A 94 23.61 10.48 -1.05
C PRO A 94 24.61 11.64 -0.99
N SER A 95 24.20 12.86 -1.33
CA SER A 95 25.05 14.06 -1.40
C SER A 95 26.01 14.22 -0.20
N ILE A 96 27.25 14.63 -0.47
CA ILE A 96 28.26 14.85 0.58
C ILE A 96 27.91 16.15 1.29
N GLY A 97 27.77 16.11 2.61
CA GLY A 97 27.48 17.30 3.40
C GLY A 97 27.24 17.01 4.87
N SER A 98 26.94 18.08 5.61
CA SER A 98 26.47 17.98 6.99
C SER A 98 24.98 18.32 7.03
N PHE A 99 24.20 17.48 7.71
CA PHE A 99 22.75 17.64 7.86
C PHE A 99 22.43 17.98 9.32
N GLN A 100 21.73 19.09 9.54
CA GLN A 100 21.21 19.43 10.87
C GLN A 100 19.82 18.83 11.04
N ILE A 101 19.67 17.93 12.01
CA ILE A 101 18.42 17.24 12.29
C ILE A 101 18.05 17.49 13.74
N ARG A 102 16.80 17.91 13.96
CA ARG A 102 16.21 18.04 15.29
C ARG A 102 15.06 17.05 15.42
N PRO A 103 15.26 15.89 16.08
CA PRO A 103 14.17 14.98 16.39
C PRO A 103 13.11 15.72 17.24
N VAL A 104 11.84 15.58 16.85
CA VAL A 104 10.71 16.21 17.56
C VAL A 104 9.87 15.17 18.27
N GLN A 105 9.54 14.08 17.57
CA GLN A 105 8.74 12.99 18.08
C GLN A 105 9.20 11.67 17.42
N VAL A 106 9.14 10.59 18.18
CA VAL A 106 9.39 9.23 17.66
C VAL A 106 8.11 8.70 17.04
N ALA A 107 8.22 8.05 15.88
CA ALA A 107 7.06 7.37 15.29
C ALA A 107 6.55 6.28 16.26
N SER A 108 5.24 6.24 16.46
CA SER A 108 4.57 5.23 17.28
C SER A 108 3.62 4.40 16.42
N ALA A 109 3.49 3.11 16.73
CA ALA A 109 2.43 2.30 16.14
C ALA A 109 1.10 2.66 16.79
N GLN A 110 0.05 2.79 15.98
CA GLN A 110 -1.31 2.90 16.50
C GLN A 110 -1.69 1.55 17.13
N GLN A 111 -2.27 1.60 18.33
CA GLN A 111 -2.89 0.45 18.96
C GLN A 111 -4.39 0.71 19.08
N LEU A 112 -5.18 -0.19 18.50
CA LEU A 112 -6.63 -0.21 18.65
C LEU A 112 -6.97 -1.39 19.57
N VAL A 113 -7.74 -1.12 20.60
CA VAL A 113 -8.22 -2.13 21.54
C VAL A 113 -9.74 -2.12 21.44
N SER A 114 -10.34 -3.30 21.31
CA SER A 114 -11.80 -3.41 21.31
C SER A 114 -12.37 -2.90 22.62
N GLN A 115 -13.58 -2.35 22.57
CA GLN A 115 -14.36 -2.16 23.79
C GLN A 115 -14.62 -3.51 24.48
N THR A 116 -15.01 -3.45 25.75
CA THR A 116 -15.43 -4.64 26.49
C THR A 116 -16.77 -5.14 25.95
N TYR A 117 -16.86 -6.43 25.65
CA TYR A 117 -18.11 -7.12 25.36
C TYR A 117 -18.53 -7.97 26.57
N ASP A 118 -19.83 -8.00 26.86
CA ASP A 118 -20.37 -8.68 28.04
C ASP A 118 -20.22 -10.21 27.98
N ALA A 119 -20.26 -10.77 26.76
CA ALA A 119 -20.07 -12.20 26.49
C ALA A 119 -19.48 -12.44 25.09
N SER A 120 -18.87 -13.60 24.85
CA SER A 120 -18.38 -14.00 23.50
C SER A 120 -19.50 -14.28 22.49
N THR A 121 -20.75 -14.37 22.96
CA THR A 121 -21.96 -14.51 22.14
C THR A 121 -22.67 -13.18 21.94
N THR A 122 -22.05 -12.07 22.36
CA THR A 122 -22.64 -10.75 22.13
C THR A 122 -22.67 -10.52 20.63
N ASP A 123 -23.86 -10.27 20.11
CA ASP A 123 -24.06 -9.90 18.72
C ASP A 123 -23.30 -8.60 18.42
N LEU A 124 -22.51 -8.61 17.34
CA LEU A 124 -21.80 -7.43 16.86
C LEU A 124 -22.70 -6.54 15.99
N GLY A 125 -23.93 -7.00 15.72
CA GLY A 125 -24.88 -6.39 14.82
C GLY A 125 -24.63 -6.79 13.36
N GLU A 126 -25.47 -6.25 12.49
CA GLU A 126 -25.33 -6.38 11.04
C GLU A 126 -24.48 -5.24 10.47
N GLY A 127 -23.85 -5.47 9.32
CA GLY A 127 -23.11 -4.44 8.58
C GLY A 127 -21.69 -4.87 8.26
N THR A 128 -20.92 -3.97 7.64
CA THR A 128 -19.54 -4.25 7.23
C THR A 128 -18.56 -3.50 8.13
N PHE A 129 -17.64 -4.24 8.73
CA PHE A 129 -16.48 -3.67 9.39
C PHE A 129 -15.33 -3.54 8.40
N SER A 130 -14.95 -2.31 8.09
CA SER A 130 -13.87 -2.00 7.15
C SER A 130 -12.73 -1.26 7.84
N PHE A 131 -11.50 -1.61 7.51
CA PHE A 131 -10.30 -0.90 7.94
C PHE A 131 -9.37 -0.64 6.76
N ARG A 132 -8.80 0.56 6.75
CA ARG A 132 -7.86 1.05 5.75
C ARG A 132 -6.90 2.02 6.44
N VAL A 133 -5.67 2.09 5.94
CA VAL A 133 -4.71 3.13 6.33
C VAL A 133 -4.82 4.30 5.35
N GLY A 134 -5.05 5.50 5.87
CA GLY A 134 -5.19 6.72 5.06
C GLY A 134 -6.54 6.81 4.33
N GLY A 135 -6.59 7.64 3.29
CA GLY A 135 -7.83 7.95 2.58
C GLY A 135 -8.77 8.88 3.35
N PHE A 136 -8.25 9.64 4.31
CA PHE A 136 -9.01 10.65 5.02
C PHE A 136 -9.38 11.81 4.09
N LEU A 137 -10.60 12.35 4.24
CA LEU A 137 -11.12 13.43 3.42
C LEU A 137 -10.68 14.82 3.89
N ASP A 138 -10.23 14.93 5.13
CA ASP A 138 -9.90 16.18 5.82
C ASP A 138 -8.45 16.13 6.35
N GLN A 139 -7.52 15.59 5.55
CA GLN A 139 -6.11 15.49 5.95
C GLN A 139 -5.41 16.85 5.78
N GLY A 140 -4.83 17.39 6.85
CA GLY A 140 -4.12 18.66 6.78
C GLY A 140 -2.80 18.55 6.02
N ILE A 141 -2.53 19.50 5.11
CA ILE A 141 -1.30 19.55 4.34
C ILE A 141 -0.08 19.93 5.20
N SER A 142 1.13 19.75 4.66
CA SER A 142 2.36 20.16 5.35
C SER A 142 2.47 21.68 5.37
N LEU A 143 2.86 22.24 6.51
CA LEU A 143 3.12 23.67 6.66
C LEU A 143 4.32 24.15 5.83
N ASP A 144 5.13 23.25 5.29
CA ASP A 144 6.22 23.59 4.37
C ASP A 144 5.72 23.87 2.93
N GLN A 145 4.48 23.47 2.61
CA GLN A 145 3.85 23.73 1.30
C GLN A 145 3.23 25.13 1.21
N LEU A 146 3.01 25.79 2.34
CA LEU A 146 2.36 27.09 2.42
C LEU A 146 3.29 28.21 1.91
N ASN A 147 2.70 29.36 1.61
CA ASN A 147 3.38 30.57 1.17
C ASN A 147 4.23 30.33 -0.09
N SER A 148 3.66 29.64 -1.08
CA SER A 148 4.35 29.25 -2.32
C SER A 148 5.63 28.43 -2.08
N GLY A 149 5.58 27.52 -1.10
CA GLY A 149 6.71 26.64 -0.72
C GLY A 149 7.77 27.29 0.17
N ALA A 150 7.58 28.54 0.61
CA ALA A 150 8.45 29.16 1.63
C ALA A 150 8.23 28.56 3.03
N GLY A 151 7.07 27.94 3.24
CA GLY A 151 6.67 27.32 4.49
C GLY A 151 6.24 28.33 5.57
N VAL A 152 5.98 27.81 6.77
CA VAL A 152 5.61 28.60 7.96
C VAL A 152 6.74 28.62 8.98
N PRO A 153 7.24 29.80 9.39
CA PRO A 153 8.21 29.90 10.48
C PRO A 153 7.64 29.34 11.78
N ARG A 154 8.34 28.38 12.39
CA ARG A 154 7.95 27.79 13.68
C ARG A 154 8.13 28.81 14.81
N GLY A 155 7.16 28.88 15.71
CA GLY A 155 7.18 29.88 16.79
C GLY A 155 5.90 29.86 17.61
N LYS A 156 5.55 31.00 18.20
CA LYS A 156 4.35 31.16 19.02
C LYS A 156 3.50 32.29 18.49
N ILE A 157 2.18 32.13 18.61
CA ILE A 157 1.21 33.18 18.33
C ILE A 157 0.43 33.49 19.59
N ARG A 158 -0.10 34.70 19.69
CA ARG A 158 -1.01 35.11 20.74
C ARG A 158 -2.38 35.32 20.14
N ILE A 159 -3.39 34.68 20.72
CA ILE A 159 -4.80 34.87 20.36
C ILE A 159 -5.47 35.55 21.54
N THR A 160 -6.26 36.58 21.26
CA THR A 160 -7.11 37.26 22.23
C THR A 160 -8.56 37.15 21.76
N ASP A 161 -9.41 36.62 22.64
CA ASP A 161 -10.83 36.46 22.38
C ASP A 161 -11.58 37.79 22.59
N ARG A 162 -12.88 37.81 22.28
CA ARG A 162 -13.68 39.02 22.37
C ARG A 162 -14.05 39.42 23.80
N ASN A 163 -13.85 38.55 24.80
CA ASN A 163 -13.91 38.90 26.22
C ASN A 163 -12.63 39.58 26.70
N GLY A 164 -11.55 39.53 25.90
CA GLY A 164 -10.24 40.07 26.22
C GLY A 164 -9.31 39.07 26.87
N ASP A 165 -9.73 37.81 27.02
CA ASP A 165 -8.88 36.73 27.48
C ASP A 165 -7.84 36.40 26.41
N THR A 166 -6.66 35.96 26.83
CA THR A 166 -5.50 35.85 25.93
C THR A 166 -4.72 34.58 26.20
N ALA A 167 -4.43 33.84 25.12
CA ALA A 167 -3.60 32.64 25.12
C ALA A 167 -2.36 32.81 24.24
N VAL A 168 -1.24 32.21 24.66
CA VAL A 168 -0.06 32.04 23.79
C VAL A 168 -0.03 30.59 23.31
N ILE A 169 -0.24 30.39 22.02
CA ILE A 169 -0.23 29.08 21.37
C ILE A 169 1.18 28.77 20.88
N ASP A 170 1.73 27.63 21.29
CA ASP A 170 3.06 27.18 20.89
C ASP A 170 2.99 26.27 19.67
N LEU A 171 3.48 26.77 18.54
CA LEU A 171 3.52 26.09 17.25
C LEU A 171 4.96 25.72 16.86
N SER A 172 5.90 25.74 17.81
CA SER A 172 7.33 25.47 17.57
C SER A 172 7.58 24.07 16.99
N PHE A 173 6.62 23.14 17.18
CA PHE A 173 6.70 21.75 16.75
C PHE A 173 5.63 21.36 15.72
N ALA A 174 4.73 22.28 15.36
CA ALA A 174 3.69 22.01 14.37
C ALA A 174 4.33 21.74 13.00
N ARG A 175 3.91 20.67 12.33
CA ARG A 175 4.39 20.29 10.98
C ARG A 175 3.30 20.37 9.94
N THR A 176 2.05 20.09 10.32
CA THR A 176 0.90 20.10 9.42
C THR A 176 -0.14 21.11 9.85
N VAL A 177 -1.08 21.40 8.95
CA VAL A 177 -2.30 22.17 9.26
C VAL A 177 -3.04 21.55 10.47
N ASP A 178 -3.14 20.22 10.52
CA ASP A 178 -3.76 19.50 11.64
C ASP A 178 -3.09 19.81 12.99
N ASP A 179 -1.76 19.97 13.02
CA ASP A 179 -1.06 20.33 14.26
C ASP A 179 -1.39 21.76 14.72
N VAL A 180 -1.58 22.69 13.78
CA VAL A 180 -1.99 24.08 14.09
C VAL A 180 -3.40 24.10 14.63
N LEU A 181 -4.34 23.47 13.93
CA LEU A 181 -5.74 23.37 14.38
C LEU A 181 -5.82 22.71 15.75
N ARG A 182 -5.10 21.60 15.95
CA ARG A 182 -5.04 20.92 17.26
C ARG A 182 -4.46 21.83 18.34
N ALA A 183 -3.37 22.53 18.08
CA ALA A 183 -2.74 23.41 19.07
C ALA A 183 -3.65 24.57 19.49
N ILE A 184 -4.43 25.13 18.57
CA ILE A 184 -5.41 26.18 18.90
C ILE A 184 -6.63 25.58 19.60
N ASN A 185 -7.26 24.56 19.01
CA ASN A 185 -8.51 23.96 19.52
C ASN A 185 -8.36 23.20 20.84
N SER A 186 -7.14 22.82 21.22
CA SER A 186 -6.86 22.20 22.52
C SER A 186 -6.58 23.23 23.64
N ASN A 187 -6.49 24.52 23.30
CA ASN A 187 -6.31 25.56 24.30
C ASN A 187 -7.64 25.88 25.01
N VAL A 188 -7.57 26.03 26.34
CA VAL A 188 -8.73 26.30 27.21
C VAL A 188 -8.70 27.70 27.82
N ASP A 189 -7.66 28.49 27.53
CA ASP A 189 -7.46 29.83 28.10
C ASP A 189 -8.23 30.91 27.31
N VAL A 190 -8.64 30.61 26.08
CA VAL A 190 -9.48 31.46 25.22
C VAL A 190 -10.61 30.65 24.63
N ALA A 191 -11.79 31.25 24.47
CA ALA A 191 -12.93 30.62 23.80
C ALA A 191 -12.88 30.79 22.28
N VAL A 192 -11.76 30.38 21.66
CA VAL A 192 -11.54 30.48 20.21
C VAL A 192 -11.24 29.11 19.63
N SER A 193 -11.98 28.73 18.60
CA SER A 193 -11.67 27.58 17.75
C SER A 193 -11.06 28.02 16.42
N ALA A 194 -10.29 27.14 15.80
CA ALA A 194 -9.71 27.27 14.48
C ALA A 194 -10.25 26.17 13.56
N SER A 195 -10.55 26.54 12.32
CA SER A 195 -10.86 25.66 11.20
C SER A 195 -10.08 26.12 9.96
N THR A 196 -10.32 25.46 8.84
CA THR A 196 -9.88 25.89 7.52
C THR A 196 -11.10 26.25 6.69
N ASP A 197 -10.90 27.14 5.74
CA ASP A 197 -11.85 27.53 4.69
C ASP A 197 -11.03 27.61 3.40
N GLY A 198 -11.11 26.56 2.59
CA GLY A 198 -10.26 26.32 1.43
C GLY A 198 -8.77 26.51 1.75
N ASP A 199 -8.20 27.60 1.22
CA ASP A 199 -6.77 27.90 1.25
C ASP A 199 -6.34 28.78 2.46
N SER A 200 -7.28 29.02 3.40
CA SER A 200 -7.12 29.94 4.53
C SER A 200 -7.45 29.30 5.89
N PHE A 201 -6.88 29.85 6.96
CA PHE A 201 -7.27 29.50 8.34
C PHE A 201 -8.38 30.43 8.83
N THR A 202 -9.40 29.88 9.49
CA THR A 202 -10.51 30.65 10.05
C THR A 202 -10.54 30.48 11.56
N LEU A 203 -10.70 31.59 12.29
CA LEU A 203 -10.88 31.60 13.74
C LEU A 203 -12.32 31.97 14.09
N THR A 204 -12.94 31.19 14.97
CA THR A 204 -14.28 31.44 15.50
C THR A 204 -14.22 31.64 17.02
N ASP A 205 -14.69 32.80 17.47
CA ASP A 205 -14.85 33.17 18.87
C ASP A 205 -16.24 32.76 19.37
N ALA A 206 -16.25 32.00 20.46
CA ALA A 206 -17.45 31.57 21.18
C ALA A 206 -17.60 32.25 22.56
N SER A 207 -16.80 33.28 22.84
CA SER A 207 -16.73 33.95 24.14
C SER A 207 -17.96 34.79 24.47
N GLY A 208 -18.69 35.24 23.42
CA GLY A 208 -19.83 36.16 23.53
C GLY A 208 -19.46 37.62 23.80
N GLY A 209 -18.17 37.94 23.84
CA GLY A 209 -17.68 39.27 24.16
C GLY A 209 -17.92 40.33 23.07
N THR A 210 -17.80 41.60 23.45
CA THR A 210 -17.98 42.74 22.53
C THR A 210 -16.66 43.34 22.05
N GLY A 211 -15.51 42.84 22.52
CA GLY A 211 -14.18 43.24 22.10
C GLY A 211 -13.81 42.75 20.69
N ASN A 212 -12.54 42.86 20.34
CA ASN A 212 -12.02 42.36 19.07
C ASN A 212 -11.42 40.96 19.26
N LEU A 213 -11.76 40.03 18.36
CA LEU A 213 -10.96 38.83 18.13
C LEU A 213 -9.65 39.27 17.48
N SER A 214 -8.51 38.93 18.07
CA SER A 214 -7.21 39.37 17.53
C SER A 214 -6.09 38.35 17.64
N VAL A 215 -5.15 38.44 16.69
CA VAL A 215 -3.96 37.59 16.60
C VAL A 215 -2.71 38.46 16.53
N ALA A 216 -1.70 38.11 17.33
CA ALA A 216 -0.42 38.80 17.35
C ALA A 216 0.77 37.82 17.37
N GLU A 217 1.89 38.26 16.80
CA GLU A 217 3.16 37.55 16.89
C GLU A 217 3.70 37.56 18.34
N VAL A 218 4.47 36.53 18.69
CA VAL A 218 5.18 36.45 19.97
C VAL A 218 6.68 36.37 19.72
N GLY A 219 7.47 37.09 20.53
CA GLY A 219 8.94 37.04 20.47
C GLY A 219 9.56 37.61 19.19
N GLY A 220 8.83 38.45 18.45
CA GLY A 220 9.29 38.98 17.15
C GLY A 220 9.21 37.98 16.00
N GLY A 221 8.46 36.89 16.17
CA GLY A 221 8.24 35.86 15.15
C GLY A 221 7.44 36.35 13.92
N LYS A 222 7.28 35.42 12.98
CA LYS A 222 6.51 35.57 11.73
C LYS A 222 5.54 34.40 11.53
N THR A 223 5.17 33.74 12.63
CA THR A 223 4.36 32.52 12.60
C THR A 223 2.91 32.85 12.26
N ALA A 224 2.33 33.88 12.87
CA ALA A 224 0.98 34.32 12.52
C ALA A 224 0.92 34.80 11.07
N ALA A 225 1.96 35.51 10.59
CA ALA A 225 2.05 35.94 9.21
C ALA A 225 2.14 34.76 8.23
N GLY A 226 2.95 33.75 8.54
CA GLY A 226 3.05 32.54 7.72
C GLY A 226 1.77 31.71 7.69
N LEU A 227 0.89 31.84 8.68
CA LEU A 227 -0.43 31.23 8.71
C LEU A 227 -1.53 32.12 8.11
N GLY A 228 -1.19 33.30 7.59
CA GLY A 228 -2.19 34.25 7.07
C GLY A 228 -3.03 34.94 8.15
N LEU A 229 -2.74 34.72 9.44
CA LEU A 229 -3.50 35.25 10.58
C LEU A 229 -2.98 36.59 11.10
N ALA A 230 -1.84 37.08 10.60
CA ALA A 230 -1.26 38.34 11.07
C ALA A 230 -2.18 39.54 10.77
N GLY A 231 -2.36 40.40 11.78
CA GLY A 231 -3.15 41.62 11.63
C GLY A 231 -4.65 41.45 11.86
N ILE A 232 -5.12 40.22 12.13
CA ILE A 232 -6.49 40.01 12.60
C ILE A 232 -6.71 40.82 13.89
N SER A 233 -7.66 41.76 13.82
CA SER A 233 -8.24 42.47 14.94
C SER A 233 -9.61 42.97 14.51
N VAL A 234 -10.63 42.12 14.69
CA VAL A 234 -11.96 42.36 14.14
C VAL A 234 -13.02 42.34 15.24
N ALA A 235 -13.99 43.24 15.11
CA ALA A 235 -15.21 43.20 15.92
C ALA A 235 -16.24 42.22 15.33
N SER A 236 -15.80 41.07 14.81
CA SER A 236 -16.64 39.92 14.42
C SER A 236 -16.36 38.68 15.29
N THR A 237 -17.30 37.74 15.40
CA THR A 237 -17.07 36.42 16.02
C THR A 237 -16.27 35.49 15.12
N GLN A 238 -16.14 35.80 13.83
CA GLN A 238 -15.31 35.04 12.90
C GLN A 238 -14.27 35.94 12.23
N ALA A 239 -13.09 35.38 12.00
CA ALA A 239 -12.01 36.01 11.23
C ALA A 239 -11.30 34.97 10.36
N THR A 240 -11.42 35.13 9.04
CA THR A 240 -10.66 34.36 8.05
C THR A 240 -9.33 35.07 7.76
N GLY A 241 -8.24 34.30 7.74
CA GLY A 241 -6.91 34.77 7.37
C GLY A 241 -6.76 35.06 5.88
N ALA A 242 -5.55 35.40 5.48
CA ALA A 242 -5.18 35.46 4.07
C ALA A 242 -4.97 34.04 3.50
N ASP A 243 -5.17 33.91 2.19
CA ASP A 243 -4.78 32.73 1.42
C ASP A 243 -3.27 32.48 1.57
N VAL A 244 -2.93 31.27 2.01
CA VAL A 244 -1.56 30.80 2.19
C VAL A 244 -1.22 29.57 1.35
N PHE A 245 -2.14 29.06 0.54
CA PHE A 245 -1.95 27.85 -0.23
C PHE A 245 -2.48 27.99 -1.66
N ARG A 246 -1.56 27.86 -2.61
CA ARG A 246 -1.84 27.97 -4.03
C ARG A 246 -0.75 27.29 -4.84
N LEU A 247 -1.03 26.98 -6.09
CA LEU A 247 -0.05 26.54 -7.06
C LEU A 247 1.04 27.61 -7.28
N HIS A 248 2.25 27.13 -7.52
CA HIS A 248 3.39 27.95 -7.90
C HIS A 248 4.35 27.14 -8.78
N ALA A 249 5.35 27.80 -9.38
CA ALA A 249 6.31 27.13 -10.26
C ALA A 249 7.08 25.98 -9.57
N GLY A 250 7.24 26.03 -8.24
CA GLY A 250 7.91 24.99 -7.47
C GLY A 250 7.00 23.87 -6.95
N THR A 251 5.69 23.90 -7.27
CA THR A 251 4.77 22.83 -6.88
C THR A 251 5.19 21.54 -7.58
N LYS A 252 5.47 20.50 -6.80
CA LYS A 252 5.90 19.20 -7.36
C LYS A 252 4.71 18.52 -8.03
N LEU A 253 4.95 17.89 -9.18
CA LEU A 253 3.90 17.16 -9.89
C LEU A 253 3.30 16.07 -9.01
N SER A 254 4.12 15.35 -8.23
CA SER A 254 3.69 14.31 -7.28
C SER A 254 2.79 14.79 -6.14
N THR A 255 2.63 16.11 -5.94
CA THR A 255 1.73 16.67 -4.91
C THR A 255 0.39 17.15 -5.47
N LEU A 256 0.23 17.20 -6.79
CA LEU A 256 -1.02 17.56 -7.44
C LEU A 256 -2.06 16.45 -7.27
N ASN A 257 -3.32 16.79 -7.49
CA ASN A 257 -4.45 15.88 -7.43
C ASN A 257 -4.48 15.13 -6.09
N ASP A 258 -4.43 15.85 -4.98
CA ASP A 258 -4.50 15.23 -3.65
C ASP A 258 -3.36 14.24 -3.34
N GLY A 259 -2.20 14.44 -3.98
CA GLY A 259 -1.02 13.58 -3.87
C GLY A 259 -1.04 12.38 -4.81
N LEU A 260 -1.97 12.33 -5.77
CA LEU A 260 -2.00 11.32 -6.81
C LEU A 260 -0.98 11.59 -7.92
N GLY A 261 -0.53 12.84 -8.06
CA GLY A 261 0.51 13.17 -9.01
C GLY A 261 0.02 13.42 -10.43
N VAL A 262 0.99 13.48 -11.36
CA VAL A 262 0.79 13.56 -12.81
C VAL A 262 1.64 12.48 -13.44
N GLN A 263 1.03 11.64 -14.27
CA GLN A 263 1.75 10.62 -15.01
C GLN A 263 2.52 11.27 -16.14
N ILE A 264 3.84 11.13 -16.11
CA ILE A 264 4.75 11.59 -17.15
C ILE A 264 5.47 10.36 -17.71
N ASN A 265 5.47 10.23 -19.03
CA ASN A 265 6.08 9.10 -19.72
C ASN A 265 7.61 9.27 -19.84
N ALA A 266 8.26 8.23 -20.35
CA ALA A 266 9.68 8.27 -20.67
C ALA A 266 10.00 9.22 -21.83
N GLU A 267 11.28 9.61 -21.95
CA GLU A 267 11.79 10.47 -23.01
C GLU A 267 11.33 10.02 -24.42
N ALA A 268 10.96 11.00 -25.24
CA ALA A 268 10.48 10.86 -26.62
C ALA A 268 9.10 10.19 -26.77
N VAL A 269 8.36 10.03 -25.68
CA VAL A 269 6.94 9.68 -25.69
C VAL A 269 6.14 10.94 -25.39
N ALA A 270 5.26 11.34 -26.30
CA ALA A 270 4.44 12.52 -26.09
C ALA A 270 3.43 12.31 -24.96
N ASP A 271 3.33 13.29 -24.07
CA ASP A 271 2.42 13.32 -22.93
C ASP A 271 1.13 14.09 -23.25
N LEU A 272 1.21 15.09 -24.13
CA LEU A 272 0.07 15.92 -24.56
C LEU A 272 -0.06 15.94 -26.08
N ASP A 273 -1.29 15.87 -26.56
CA ASP A 273 -1.67 16.18 -27.94
C ASP A 273 -2.47 17.50 -27.94
N VAL A 274 -2.11 18.44 -28.82
CA VAL A 274 -2.70 19.78 -28.88
C VAL A 274 -3.16 20.08 -30.30
N ASP A 275 -4.45 20.37 -30.47
CA ASP A 275 -5.07 20.84 -31.71
C ASP A 275 -5.41 22.33 -31.59
N PHE A 276 -5.02 23.13 -32.57
CA PHE A 276 -5.20 24.59 -32.57
C PHE A 276 -6.35 25.04 -33.47
N SER A 277 -6.84 26.25 -33.21
CA SER A 277 -7.93 26.89 -33.93
C SER A 277 -7.61 27.12 -35.41
N ASP A 278 -6.32 27.28 -35.77
CA ASP A 278 -5.85 27.37 -37.17
C ASP A 278 -5.88 26.03 -37.94
N GLY A 279 -6.27 24.93 -37.28
CA GLY A 279 -6.35 23.59 -37.84
C GLY A 279 -5.03 22.81 -37.84
N SER A 280 -3.97 23.35 -37.25
CA SER A 280 -2.73 22.63 -37.01
C SER A 280 -2.78 21.86 -35.70
N SER A 281 -1.90 20.86 -35.56
CA SER A 281 -1.73 20.09 -34.33
C SER A 281 -0.26 19.90 -33.99
N MET A 282 0.01 19.58 -32.72
CA MET A 282 1.34 19.23 -32.24
C MET A 282 1.25 18.29 -31.04
N THR A 283 2.38 17.64 -30.74
CA THR A 283 2.54 16.85 -29.53
C THR A 283 3.58 17.50 -28.63
N ILE A 284 3.45 17.31 -27.31
CA ILE A 284 4.38 17.84 -26.30
C ILE A 284 4.81 16.68 -25.41
N ASP A 285 6.12 16.52 -25.27
CA ASP A 285 6.77 15.61 -24.34
C ASP A 285 7.16 16.39 -23.08
N LEU A 286 6.82 15.86 -21.91
CA LEU A 286 7.03 16.44 -20.59
C LEU A 286 8.04 15.67 -19.73
N HIS A 287 8.79 14.70 -20.29
CA HIS A 287 9.67 13.79 -19.53
C HIS A 287 10.66 14.47 -18.55
N ASP A 288 11.08 15.70 -18.85
CA ASP A 288 12.00 16.48 -18.02
C ASP A 288 11.29 17.23 -16.86
N ALA A 289 9.96 17.12 -16.72
CA ALA A 289 9.19 17.88 -15.76
C ALA A 289 9.13 17.19 -14.38
N GLU A 290 9.63 17.87 -13.35
CA GLU A 290 9.44 17.45 -11.95
C GLU A 290 8.44 18.36 -11.22
N THR A 291 8.28 19.60 -11.70
CA THR A 291 7.45 20.63 -11.11
C THR A 291 6.45 21.21 -12.12
N LEU A 292 5.41 21.87 -11.60
CA LEU A 292 4.45 22.60 -12.42
C LEU A 292 5.15 23.70 -13.24
N GLY A 293 6.19 24.34 -12.70
CA GLY A 293 6.99 25.32 -13.44
C GLY A 293 7.69 24.73 -14.66
N ASP A 294 8.17 23.48 -14.55
CA ASP A 294 8.79 22.77 -15.67
C ASP A 294 7.74 22.45 -16.75
N VAL A 295 6.55 21.98 -16.36
CA VAL A 295 5.43 21.75 -17.28
C VAL A 295 5.06 23.02 -18.04
N LEU A 296 4.86 24.13 -17.32
CA LEU A 296 4.53 25.41 -17.96
C LEU A 296 5.66 25.87 -18.90
N THR A 297 6.91 25.68 -18.49
CA THR A 297 8.07 26.04 -19.32
C THR A 297 8.11 25.21 -20.59
N GLN A 298 7.91 23.90 -20.51
CA GLN A 298 7.95 23.00 -21.66
C GLN A 298 6.79 23.26 -22.63
N ILE A 299 5.56 23.47 -22.13
CA ILE A 299 4.42 23.83 -22.99
C ILE A 299 4.69 25.16 -23.72
N ASN A 300 5.12 26.20 -23.00
CA ASN A 300 5.43 27.50 -23.60
C ASN A 300 6.60 27.43 -24.59
N ALA A 301 7.58 26.56 -24.35
CA ALA A 301 8.74 26.37 -25.23
C ALA A 301 8.41 25.54 -26.49
N ALA A 302 7.40 24.67 -26.42
CA ALA A 302 7.01 23.80 -27.52
C ALA A 302 6.54 24.60 -28.75
N SER A 303 5.77 25.68 -28.53
CA SER A 303 5.45 26.64 -29.59
C SER A 303 5.07 28.03 -29.04
N PRO A 304 6.05 28.93 -28.79
CA PRO A 304 5.81 30.23 -28.16
C PRO A 304 4.87 31.16 -28.93
N THR A 305 4.61 30.87 -30.21
CA THR A 305 3.71 31.65 -31.07
C THR A 305 2.31 31.06 -31.20
N LYS A 306 2.08 29.83 -30.70
CA LYS A 306 0.80 29.12 -30.84
C LYS A 306 0.13 28.83 -29.52
N VAL A 307 0.89 28.62 -28.46
CA VAL A 307 0.33 28.32 -27.14
C VAL A 307 1.01 29.17 -26.08
N SER A 308 0.24 29.58 -25.08
CA SER A 308 0.80 30.02 -23.80
C SER A 308 0.13 29.30 -22.64
N ALA A 309 0.92 28.92 -21.63
CA ALA A 309 0.47 28.25 -20.42
C ALA A 309 0.84 29.07 -19.18
N ALA A 310 -0.10 29.22 -18.24
CA ALA A 310 0.12 29.88 -16.97
C ALA A 310 -0.68 29.23 -15.84
N ILE A 311 -0.32 29.54 -14.60
CA ILE A 311 -1.22 29.30 -13.46
C ILE A 311 -2.34 30.34 -13.55
N SER A 312 -3.58 29.89 -13.42
CA SER A 312 -4.77 30.74 -13.41
C SER A 312 -4.72 31.77 -12.28
N ALA A 313 -5.49 32.85 -12.43
CA ALA A 313 -5.57 33.94 -11.46
C ALA A 313 -6.09 33.50 -10.08
N ASP A 314 -6.89 32.42 -10.03
CA ASP A 314 -7.36 31.80 -8.79
C ASP A 314 -6.27 31.00 -8.05
N GLY A 315 -5.10 30.81 -8.67
CA GLY A 315 -3.96 30.12 -8.09
C GLY A 315 -4.09 28.61 -8.00
N ASN A 316 -5.14 27.99 -8.54
CA ASN A 316 -5.50 26.61 -8.21
C ASN A 316 -5.59 25.66 -9.41
N ARG A 317 -5.39 26.17 -10.63
CA ARG A 317 -5.43 25.43 -11.89
C ARG A 317 -4.48 26.01 -12.95
N ILE A 318 -4.36 25.31 -14.08
CA ILE A 318 -3.63 25.78 -15.27
C ILE A 318 -4.62 26.47 -16.23
N GLU A 319 -4.15 27.53 -16.88
CA GLU A 319 -4.82 28.16 -18.02
C GLU A 319 -3.92 28.04 -19.26
N LEU A 320 -4.50 27.58 -20.36
CA LEU A 320 -3.85 27.52 -21.68
C LEU A 320 -4.57 28.46 -22.64
N ASN A 321 -3.79 29.22 -23.41
CA ASN A 321 -4.31 30.09 -24.46
C ASN A 321 -3.72 29.68 -25.81
N ASP A 322 -4.60 29.43 -26.77
CA ASP A 322 -4.31 29.34 -28.20
C ASP A 322 -4.06 30.75 -28.76
N LEU A 323 -2.86 30.96 -29.29
CA LEU A 323 -2.41 32.22 -29.87
C LEU A 323 -2.60 32.25 -31.40
N THR A 324 -3.11 31.17 -31.99
CA THR A 324 -3.42 31.08 -33.40
C THR A 324 -4.76 31.76 -33.73
N VAL A 325 -5.06 31.86 -35.02
CA VAL A 325 -6.32 32.42 -35.50
C VAL A 325 -6.97 31.42 -36.45
N GLY A 326 -8.18 30.99 -36.14
CA GLY A 326 -8.98 30.14 -37.01
C GLY A 326 -10.36 29.85 -36.44
N VAL A 327 -10.99 28.79 -36.94
CA VAL A 327 -12.39 28.41 -36.62
C VAL A 327 -12.54 26.98 -36.13
N SER A 328 -11.44 26.22 -36.08
CA SER A 328 -11.41 24.90 -35.44
C SER A 328 -11.48 25.06 -33.93
N ASP A 329 -11.84 23.99 -33.24
CA ASP A 329 -11.81 23.97 -31.77
C ASP A 329 -10.37 23.88 -31.28
N PHE A 330 -10.05 24.59 -30.18
CA PHE A 330 -8.81 24.40 -29.43
C PHE A 330 -9.00 23.20 -28.51
N ALA A 331 -8.16 22.17 -28.67
CA ALA A 331 -8.25 20.96 -27.88
C ALA A 331 -6.89 20.54 -27.33
N VAL A 332 -6.91 20.02 -26.12
CA VAL A 332 -5.77 19.34 -25.49
C VAL A 332 -6.23 17.97 -25.02
N GLY A 333 -5.47 16.94 -25.37
CA GLY A 333 -5.70 15.56 -24.97
C GLY A 333 -4.44 14.94 -24.38
N ASN A 334 -4.60 13.76 -23.77
CA ASN A 334 -3.44 12.95 -23.41
C ASN A 334 -2.73 12.51 -24.70
N GLY A 335 -1.42 12.32 -24.63
CA GLY A 335 -0.67 11.67 -25.67
C GLY A 335 -1.08 10.21 -25.86
N VAL A 336 -0.32 9.49 -26.70
CA VAL A 336 -0.63 8.10 -27.08
C VAL A 336 -0.69 7.15 -25.87
N THR A 337 0.13 7.42 -24.84
CA THR A 337 0.16 6.65 -23.59
C THR A 337 0.08 7.59 -22.39
N GLY A 338 -0.54 7.12 -21.31
CA GLY A 338 -0.65 7.84 -20.06
C GLY A 338 -1.78 8.87 -19.99
N THR A 339 -1.81 9.61 -18.89
CA THR A 339 -2.94 10.46 -18.48
C THR A 339 -2.54 11.90 -18.16
N ALA A 340 -1.37 12.36 -18.63
CA ALA A 340 -0.78 13.65 -18.26
C ALA A 340 -1.73 14.85 -18.42
N ALA A 341 -2.46 14.98 -19.55
CA ALA A 341 -3.38 16.09 -19.75
C ALA A 341 -4.59 16.03 -18.79
N THR A 342 -5.04 14.83 -18.46
CA THR A 342 -6.14 14.58 -17.52
C THR A 342 -5.71 14.92 -16.10
N ASP A 343 -4.53 14.45 -15.69
CA ASP A 343 -3.94 14.74 -14.39
C ASP A 343 -3.59 16.24 -14.24
N LEU A 344 -3.21 16.92 -15.31
CA LEU A 344 -2.99 18.38 -15.31
C LEU A 344 -4.29 19.18 -15.40
N GLY A 345 -5.45 18.50 -15.49
CA GLY A 345 -6.76 19.13 -15.54
C GLY A 345 -7.04 19.90 -16.83
N ILE A 346 -6.25 19.69 -17.88
CA ILE A 346 -6.30 20.45 -19.14
C ILE A 346 -6.83 19.63 -20.32
N ALA A 347 -7.14 18.34 -20.12
CA ALA A 347 -7.77 17.49 -21.13
C ALA A 347 -9.20 17.96 -21.44
N THR A 348 -9.34 18.84 -22.44
CA THR A 348 -10.62 19.43 -22.81
C THR A 348 -10.60 19.98 -24.24
N THR A 349 -11.79 20.29 -24.75
CA THR A 349 -12.01 20.93 -26.07
C THR A 349 -12.90 22.14 -25.90
N THR A 350 -12.53 23.25 -26.54
CA THR A 350 -13.27 24.52 -26.48
C THR A 350 -13.31 25.20 -27.84
N THR A 351 -14.39 25.94 -28.09
CA THR A 351 -14.55 26.78 -29.30
C THR A 351 -13.90 28.16 -29.11
N GLY A 352 -13.50 28.50 -27.89
CA GLY A 352 -12.77 29.72 -27.56
C GLY A 352 -11.25 29.54 -27.65
N ALA A 353 -10.50 30.62 -27.50
CA ALA A 353 -9.04 30.57 -27.49
C ALA A 353 -8.44 30.11 -26.14
N THR A 354 -9.25 29.92 -25.10
CA THR A 354 -8.78 29.65 -23.74
C THR A 354 -9.35 28.35 -23.20
N ILE A 355 -8.47 27.50 -22.71
CA ILE A 355 -8.78 26.36 -21.85
C ILE A 355 -8.44 26.75 -20.42
N THR A 356 -9.46 26.80 -19.56
CA THR A 356 -9.29 26.88 -18.11
C THR A 356 -9.41 25.48 -17.55
N GLY A 357 -8.34 24.98 -16.93
CA GLY A 357 -8.31 23.61 -16.41
C GLY A 357 -9.16 23.39 -15.16
N THR A 358 -9.15 22.17 -14.64
CA THR A 358 -9.78 21.84 -13.36
C THR A 358 -8.86 22.19 -12.18
N ARG A 359 -9.43 22.32 -10.99
CA ARG A 359 -8.67 22.50 -9.73
C ARG A 359 -7.72 21.32 -9.51
N LEU A 360 -6.46 21.61 -9.16
CA LEU A 360 -5.39 20.60 -8.98
C LEU A 360 -4.97 20.38 -7.52
N VAL A 361 -5.49 21.19 -6.60
CA VAL A 361 -5.20 21.10 -5.16
C VAL A 361 -6.49 21.35 -4.38
N SER A 362 -6.78 20.55 -3.34
CA SER A 362 -8.04 20.65 -2.59
C SER A 362 -8.08 21.88 -1.69
N GLY A 363 -7.12 22.02 -0.78
CA GLY A 363 -7.02 23.15 0.15
C GLY A 363 -6.09 22.82 1.30
N LEU A 364 -6.22 23.53 2.42
CA LEU A 364 -5.40 23.29 3.61
C LEU A 364 -5.71 21.95 4.31
N ARG A 365 -6.98 21.50 4.26
CA ARG A 365 -7.46 20.31 4.98
C ARG A 365 -8.74 19.74 4.33
N ASP A 366 -8.63 19.37 3.06
CA ASP A 366 -9.78 19.06 2.20
C ASP A 366 -9.45 17.92 1.20
N THR A 367 -10.37 17.60 0.30
CA THR A 367 -10.24 16.62 -0.78
C THR A 367 -10.96 17.11 -2.05
N LEU A 368 -10.32 16.92 -3.20
CA LEU A 368 -10.89 17.23 -4.51
C LEU A 368 -12.06 16.27 -4.80
N LEU A 369 -13.16 16.79 -5.34
CA LEU A 369 -14.26 15.92 -5.79
C LEU A 369 -13.83 14.96 -6.90
N ALA A 370 -12.82 15.34 -7.69
CA ALA A 370 -12.20 14.49 -8.72
C ALA A 370 -11.48 13.26 -8.11
N SER A 371 -11.00 13.36 -6.88
CA SER A 371 -10.28 12.27 -6.19
C SER A 371 -11.19 11.28 -5.47
N LEU A 372 -12.51 11.51 -5.45
CA LEU A 372 -13.49 10.60 -4.85
C LEU A 372 -13.79 9.40 -5.76
N LYS A 373 -14.51 8.41 -5.23
CA LYS A 373 -14.95 7.21 -5.97
C LYS A 373 -13.82 6.48 -6.69
N GLY A 374 -12.69 6.33 -6.00
CA GLY A 374 -11.49 5.68 -6.50
C GLY A 374 -10.77 6.42 -7.62
N GLY A 375 -11.02 7.73 -7.78
CA GLY A 375 -10.41 8.55 -8.84
C GLY A 375 -11.31 8.80 -10.04
N GLN A 376 -12.51 8.22 -10.06
CA GLN A 376 -13.51 8.51 -11.08
C GLN A 376 -14.17 9.89 -10.86
N GLY A 377 -14.02 10.43 -9.65
CA GLY A 377 -14.62 11.67 -9.19
C GLY A 377 -16.12 11.55 -8.91
N ALA A 378 -16.68 12.58 -8.26
CA ALA A 378 -18.12 12.71 -8.12
C ALA A 378 -18.84 13.07 -9.45
N GLY A 379 -18.06 13.44 -10.48
CA GLY A 379 -18.54 14.01 -11.73
C GLY A 379 -19.28 15.35 -11.52
N ALA A 380 -19.97 15.83 -12.55
CA ALA A 380 -20.75 17.07 -12.43
C ALA A 380 -21.86 16.93 -11.38
N LEU A 381 -21.91 17.89 -10.46
CA LEU A 381 -22.98 18.04 -9.48
C LEU A 381 -23.99 19.10 -9.93
N GLY A 382 -25.19 19.07 -9.35
CA GLY A 382 -26.27 20.01 -9.62
C GLY A 382 -26.94 20.44 -8.31
N GLN A 383 -28.24 20.23 -8.20
CA GLN A 383 -29.04 20.64 -7.06
C GLN A 383 -29.49 19.45 -6.22
N ILE A 384 -29.49 19.64 -4.90
CA ILE A 384 -30.11 18.72 -3.94
C ILE A 384 -31.21 19.45 -3.17
N GLN A 385 -32.22 18.71 -2.74
CA GLN A 385 -33.25 19.19 -1.84
C GLN A 385 -33.02 18.57 -0.47
N ILE A 386 -32.90 19.40 0.55
CA ILE A 386 -32.84 18.99 1.95
C ILE A 386 -34.13 19.43 2.62
N THR A 387 -34.69 18.60 3.49
CA THR A 387 -35.81 18.94 4.38
C THR A 387 -35.46 18.46 5.78
N ASP A 388 -35.45 19.37 6.74
CA ASP A 388 -35.26 19.05 8.15
C ASP A 388 -36.48 18.33 8.75
N ARG A 389 -36.37 17.87 9.99
CA ARG A 389 -37.46 17.14 10.65
C ARG A 389 -38.60 18.03 11.11
N ASP A 390 -38.45 19.35 11.08
CA ASP A 390 -39.53 20.33 11.25
C ASP A 390 -40.31 20.58 9.95
N GLY A 391 -39.84 20.02 8.84
CA GLY A 391 -40.45 20.11 7.52
C GLY A 391 -40.03 21.35 6.73
N VAL A 392 -39.01 22.08 7.18
CA VAL A 392 -38.42 23.20 6.45
C VAL A 392 -37.49 22.65 5.37
N ALA A 393 -37.71 23.09 4.14
CA ALA A 393 -37.01 22.60 2.97
C ALA A 393 -36.08 23.67 2.39
N ALA A 394 -34.84 23.28 2.03
CA ALA A 394 -33.84 24.11 1.37
C ALA A 394 -33.30 23.43 0.10
N THR A 395 -33.19 24.18 -0.99
CA THR A 395 -32.53 23.72 -2.22
C THR A 395 -31.09 24.20 -2.21
N VAL A 396 -30.14 23.26 -2.32
CA VAL A 396 -28.69 23.56 -2.33
C VAL A 396 -28.16 23.35 -3.74
N ASN A 397 -27.42 24.33 -4.26
CA ASN A 397 -26.77 24.23 -5.57
C ASN A 397 -25.28 23.90 -5.40
N LEU A 398 -24.89 22.70 -5.79
CA LEU A 398 -23.53 22.15 -5.71
C LEU A 398 -22.78 22.22 -7.06
N ALA A 399 -23.36 22.83 -8.09
CA ALA A 399 -22.78 22.81 -9.44
C ALA A 399 -21.41 23.50 -9.56
N ALA A 400 -21.09 24.42 -8.65
CA ALA A 400 -19.81 25.12 -8.61
C ALA A 400 -18.79 24.47 -7.67
N ALA A 401 -19.17 23.42 -6.92
CA ALA A 401 -18.27 22.76 -6.00
C ALA A 401 -17.19 21.96 -6.75
N GLU A 402 -15.94 22.15 -6.35
CA GLU A 402 -14.78 21.40 -6.86
C GLU A 402 -14.13 20.55 -5.76
N THR A 403 -14.37 20.88 -4.49
CA THR A 403 -13.87 20.17 -3.32
C THR A 403 -14.98 19.67 -2.39
N LEU A 404 -14.61 18.89 -1.38
CA LEU A 404 -15.57 18.43 -0.38
C LEU A 404 -15.96 19.54 0.60
N ASP A 405 -15.03 20.42 0.97
CA ASP A 405 -15.35 21.59 1.79
C ASP A 405 -16.33 22.52 1.06
N ASP A 406 -16.20 22.74 -0.27
CA ASP A 406 -17.21 23.48 -1.04
C ASP A 406 -18.62 22.88 -0.86
N VAL A 407 -18.73 21.55 -0.89
CA VAL A 407 -20.03 20.86 -0.70
C VAL A 407 -20.54 21.06 0.73
N ILE A 408 -19.66 20.96 1.73
CA ILE A 408 -20.00 21.14 3.14
C ILE A 408 -20.49 22.57 3.38
N ASP A 409 -19.77 23.56 2.89
CA ASP A 409 -20.07 24.98 3.06
C ASP A 409 -21.37 25.37 2.35
N LEU A 410 -21.56 24.94 1.11
CA LEU A 410 -22.81 25.19 0.37
C LEU A 410 -24.03 24.58 1.07
N ILE A 411 -23.90 23.42 1.73
CA ILE A 411 -24.99 22.82 2.51
C ILE A 411 -25.24 23.61 3.80
N ASN A 412 -24.18 23.90 4.56
CA ASN A 412 -24.27 24.61 5.85
C ASN A 412 -24.83 26.03 5.69
N ASP A 413 -24.49 26.72 4.60
CA ASP A 413 -25.01 28.05 4.29
C ASP A 413 -26.48 28.04 3.87
N ALA A 414 -26.92 27.00 3.17
CA ALA A 414 -28.27 26.92 2.61
C ALA A 414 -29.31 26.33 3.59
N ALA A 415 -28.90 25.50 4.56
CA ALA A 415 -29.78 24.76 5.45
C ALA A 415 -29.35 24.92 6.94
N PRO A 416 -29.75 25.99 7.63
CA PRO A 416 -29.16 26.39 8.91
C PRO A 416 -29.37 25.41 10.08
N GLU A 417 -30.43 24.60 10.07
CA GLU A 417 -30.67 23.56 11.08
C GLU A 417 -30.00 22.22 10.74
N ILE A 418 -29.36 22.12 9.56
CA ILE A 418 -28.62 20.97 9.08
C ILE A 418 -27.13 21.29 9.12
N THR A 419 -26.36 20.48 9.83
CA THR A 419 -24.89 20.55 9.81
C THR A 419 -24.34 19.41 8.97
N ALA A 420 -23.70 19.76 7.86
CA ALA A 420 -22.82 18.88 7.09
C ALA A 420 -21.40 18.91 7.65
N SER A 421 -20.77 17.75 7.74
CA SER A 421 -19.37 17.62 8.11
C SER A 421 -18.77 16.30 7.61
N VAL A 422 -17.46 16.16 7.69
CA VAL A 422 -16.80 14.87 7.50
C VAL A 422 -17.15 13.93 8.66
N ASN A 423 -17.48 12.69 8.34
CA ASN A 423 -17.90 11.68 9.32
C ASN A 423 -16.77 11.32 10.30
N SER A 424 -17.09 10.64 11.41
CA SER A 424 -16.11 10.27 12.43
C SER A 424 -15.03 9.30 11.94
N ALA A 425 -15.32 8.50 10.91
CA ALA A 425 -14.35 7.64 10.23
C ALA A 425 -13.42 8.42 9.28
N ARG A 426 -13.66 9.73 9.12
CA ARG A 426 -12.92 10.66 8.26
C ARG A 426 -12.91 10.29 6.77
N ASN A 427 -13.83 9.44 6.33
CA ASN A 427 -13.83 8.86 4.97
C ASN A 427 -15.12 9.13 4.20
N GLY A 428 -16.05 9.89 4.77
CA GLY A 428 -17.34 10.23 4.17
C GLY A 428 -17.94 11.50 4.76
N LEU A 429 -19.16 11.82 4.35
CA LEU A 429 -19.97 12.92 4.85
C LEU A 429 -20.99 12.43 5.88
N VAL A 430 -21.33 13.30 6.81
CA VAL A 430 -22.50 13.16 7.68
C VAL A 430 -23.29 14.47 7.65
N LEU A 431 -24.61 14.35 7.47
CA LEU A 431 -25.54 15.46 7.67
C LEU A 431 -26.32 15.18 8.94
N THR A 432 -26.34 16.13 9.86
CA THR A 432 -27.04 16.05 11.14
C THR A 432 -28.08 17.14 11.23
N ASP A 433 -29.32 16.78 11.49
CA ASP A 433 -30.41 17.70 11.76
C ASP A 433 -30.47 18.04 13.25
N SER A 434 -30.57 19.34 13.54
CA SER A 434 -30.62 19.90 14.89
C SER A 434 -31.94 20.61 15.21
N SER A 435 -32.90 20.65 14.27
CA SER A 435 -34.21 21.30 14.44
C SER A 435 -35.04 20.72 15.60
N GLY A 436 -34.89 19.43 15.90
CA GLY A 436 -35.62 18.74 16.97
C GLY A 436 -37.03 18.26 16.56
N GLY A 437 -37.39 18.39 15.29
CA GLY A 437 -38.69 18.00 14.76
C GLY A 437 -38.99 16.48 14.81
N ALA A 438 -40.28 16.15 14.76
CA ALA A 438 -40.75 14.76 14.77
C ALA A 438 -40.86 14.14 13.36
N GLY A 439 -40.70 14.93 12.31
CA GLY A 439 -40.74 14.48 10.92
C GLY A 439 -39.52 13.65 10.51
N ASN A 440 -39.40 13.43 9.20
CA ASN A 440 -38.25 12.75 8.61
C ASN A 440 -37.19 13.76 8.20
N LEU A 441 -35.92 13.41 8.38
CA LEU A 441 -34.85 14.04 7.61
C LEU A 441 -34.96 13.52 6.17
N ILE A 442 -35.04 14.43 5.20
CA ILE A 442 -35.14 14.09 3.79
C ILE A 442 -34.00 14.78 3.03
N VAL A 443 -33.22 14.00 2.29
CA VAL A 443 -32.24 14.49 1.34
C VAL A 443 -32.49 13.77 0.02
N ALA A 444 -32.78 14.54 -1.04
CA ALA A 444 -33.16 14.01 -2.34
C ALA A 444 -32.43 14.75 -3.47
N ASN A 445 -32.33 14.08 -4.63
CA ASN A 445 -31.88 14.73 -5.85
C ASN A 445 -32.91 15.77 -6.29
N ALA A 446 -32.44 16.97 -6.64
CA ALA A 446 -33.24 18.03 -7.26
C ALA A 446 -32.72 18.34 -8.69
N ASP A 447 -31.97 17.41 -9.27
CA ASP A 447 -31.29 17.55 -10.56
C ASP A 447 -31.31 16.25 -11.38
N ALA A 448 -30.81 16.34 -12.62
CA ALA A 448 -30.62 15.19 -13.51
C ALA A 448 -29.28 14.48 -13.29
N THR A 449 -28.35 15.10 -12.55
CA THR A 449 -27.01 14.56 -12.24
C THR A 449 -27.02 13.56 -11.09
N ASN A 450 -28.14 13.43 -10.38
CA ASN A 450 -28.31 12.59 -9.20
C ASN A 450 -27.28 12.91 -8.10
N SER A 451 -27.10 14.20 -7.79
CA SER A 451 -26.03 14.66 -6.89
C SER A 451 -26.08 14.06 -5.48
N ALA A 452 -27.25 13.97 -4.84
CA ALA A 452 -27.36 13.36 -3.52
C ALA A 452 -27.03 11.87 -3.55
N THR A 453 -27.38 11.17 -4.64
CA THR A 453 -27.02 9.75 -4.82
C THR A 453 -25.51 9.57 -4.98
N LYS A 454 -24.85 10.40 -5.79
CA LYS A 454 -23.40 10.36 -5.99
C LYS A 454 -22.63 10.57 -4.68
N LEU A 455 -23.12 11.49 -3.85
CA LEU A 455 -22.59 11.78 -2.52
C LEU A 455 -23.01 10.76 -1.44
N GLY A 456 -23.89 9.80 -1.76
CA GLY A 456 -24.33 8.76 -0.82
C GLY A 456 -25.24 9.25 0.31
N ILE A 457 -25.80 10.47 0.22
CA ILE A 457 -26.53 11.12 1.31
C ILE A 457 -28.05 11.05 1.16
N VAL A 458 -28.59 10.30 0.19
CA VAL A 458 -30.05 10.17 0.00
C VAL A 458 -30.67 9.52 1.24
N ILE A 459 -31.66 10.18 1.82
CA ILE A 459 -32.41 9.67 2.97
C ILE A 459 -33.86 10.16 2.93
N ASN A 460 -34.76 9.35 3.47
CA ASN A 460 -36.10 9.74 3.88
C ASN A 460 -36.50 8.86 5.07
N SER A 461 -36.12 9.27 6.27
CA SER A 461 -36.32 8.47 7.47
C SER A 461 -36.48 9.36 8.70
N ALA A 462 -37.13 8.82 9.72
CA ALA A 462 -37.20 9.41 11.05
C ALA A 462 -35.86 9.30 11.81
N ALA A 463 -34.73 9.43 11.11
CA ALA A 463 -33.39 9.56 11.68
C ALA A 463 -33.02 11.05 11.86
N ALA A 464 -32.12 11.35 12.80
CA ALA A 464 -31.58 12.70 12.98
C ALA A 464 -30.32 12.95 12.13
N SER A 465 -29.81 11.92 11.45
CA SER A 465 -28.65 12.06 10.59
C SER A 465 -28.64 11.05 9.45
N VAL A 466 -27.85 11.35 8.42
CA VAL A 466 -27.46 10.45 7.34
C VAL A 466 -25.94 10.45 7.21
N ASN A 467 -25.34 9.28 7.06
CA ASN A 467 -23.91 9.11 6.79
C ASN A 467 -23.75 8.51 5.39
N SER A 468 -22.87 9.09 4.57
CA SER A 468 -22.65 8.65 3.20
C SER A 468 -21.98 7.27 3.07
N GLY A 469 -21.46 6.73 4.17
CA GLY A 469 -20.42 5.71 4.12
C GLY A 469 -19.14 6.26 3.52
N ALA A 470 -18.20 5.38 3.13
CA ALA A 470 -16.96 5.81 2.52
C ALA A 470 -17.19 6.42 1.13
N LEU A 471 -16.69 7.63 0.89
CA LEU A 471 -16.65 8.27 -0.43
C LEU A 471 -15.47 7.80 -1.29
N GLN A 472 -14.64 6.91 -0.75
CA GLN A 472 -13.56 6.21 -1.45
C GLN A 472 -12.56 7.18 -2.11
N ARG A 473 -11.96 8.07 -1.32
CA ARG A 473 -10.84 8.90 -1.81
C ARG A 473 -9.73 8.00 -2.35
N GLN A 474 -9.30 8.27 -3.57
CA GLN A 474 -8.16 7.60 -4.19
C GLN A 474 -6.89 7.90 -3.39
N THR A 475 -6.07 6.88 -3.19
CA THR A 475 -4.74 7.02 -2.55
C THR A 475 -3.62 6.43 -3.38
N MET A 476 -3.95 5.83 -4.52
CA MET A 476 -2.99 5.27 -5.46
C MET A 476 -3.44 5.58 -6.89
N SER A 477 -2.50 6.04 -7.69
CA SER A 477 -2.60 6.34 -9.13
C SER A 477 -1.43 5.69 -9.86
N GLU A 478 -1.42 5.77 -11.18
CA GLU A 478 -0.27 5.35 -11.99
C GLU A 478 0.97 6.22 -11.73
N ALA A 479 0.81 7.51 -11.41
CA ALA A 479 1.92 8.40 -11.06
C ALA A 479 2.47 8.19 -9.63
N THR A 480 1.86 7.31 -8.82
CA THR A 480 2.31 7.06 -7.45
C THR A 480 3.71 6.44 -7.44
N LEU A 481 4.66 7.11 -6.79
CA LEU A 481 6.04 6.63 -6.65
C LEU A 481 6.11 5.40 -5.75
N LEU A 482 6.78 4.34 -6.19
CA LEU A 482 6.99 3.11 -5.41
C LEU A 482 7.76 3.39 -4.12
N SER A 483 8.64 4.41 -4.10
CA SER A 483 9.37 4.84 -2.90
C SER A 483 8.48 5.50 -1.85
N SER A 484 7.29 5.99 -2.23
CA SER A 484 6.34 6.64 -1.30
C SER A 484 5.42 5.65 -0.60
N LEU A 485 5.28 4.43 -1.15
CA LEU A 485 4.42 3.39 -0.61
C LEU A 485 4.92 2.88 0.74
N ASN A 486 4.04 2.16 1.46
CA ASN A 486 4.32 1.62 2.80
C ASN A 486 4.73 2.68 3.82
N GLY A 487 4.08 3.86 3.79
CA GLY A 487 4.39 4.98 4.68
C GLY A 487 5.76 5.60 4.40
N GLY A 488 6.21 5.61 3.14
CA GLY A 488 7.52 6.11 2.73
C GLY A 488 8.69 5.15 2.96
N LYS A 489 8.43 3.91 3.40
CA LYS A 489 9.46 2.85 3.42
C LYS A 489 9.85 2.42 2.01
N GLY A 490 8.94 2.60 1.05
CA GLY A 490 9.09 2.14 -0.30
C GLY A 490 8.88 0.63 -0.45
N ILE A 491 9.27 0.13 -1.61
CA ILE A 491 9.17 -1.29 -2.01
C ILE A 491 10.56 -1.78 -2.43
N VAL A 492 10.91 -3.03 -2.10
CA VAL A 492 12.14 -3.64 -2.59
C VAL A 492 11.86 -4.18 -3.99
N LEU A 493 12.39 -3.49 -5.00
CA LEU A 493 12.26 -3.89 -6.39
C LEU A 493 12.80 -5.29 -6.64
N GLY A 494 12.14 -6.00 -7.55
CA GLY A 494 12.50 -7.33 -7.98
C GLY A 494 11.53 -7.84 -9.03
N ASP A 495 11.93 -8.89 -9.71
CA ASP A 495 11.14 -9.49 -10.79
C ASP A 495 9.94 -10.24 -10.23
N ILE A 496 8.84 -10.17 -10.98
CA ILE A 496 7.61 -10.89 -10.64
C ILE A 496 7.28 -11.89 -11.74
N GLN A 497 6.61 -12.97 -11.35
CA GLN A 497 6.04 -13.95 -12.27
C GLN A 497 4.52 -13.89 -12.18
N VAL A 498 3.87 -13.74 -13.33
CA VAL A 498 2.41 -13.71 -13.49
C VAL A 498 1.98 -14.98 -14.22
N THR A 499 0.97 -15.66 -13.68
CA THR A 499 0.37 -16.87 -14.22
C THR A 499 -1.12 -16.63 -14.47
N ASP A 500 -1.59 -16.79 -15.70
CA ASP A 500 -3.00 -16.67 -16.07
C ASP A 500 -3.82 -17.92 -15.69
N SER A 501 -5.13 -17.86 -15.94
CA SER A 501 -6.03 -18.98 -15.70
C SER A 501 -5.92 -20.15 -16.70
N ASP A 502 -5.17 -20.00 -17.80
CA ASP A 502 -4.78 -21.10 -18.71
C ASP A 502 -3.46 -21.78 -18.26
N GLY A 503 -2.82 -21.26 -17.22
CA GLY A 503 -1.54 -21.74 -16.69
C GLY A 503 -0.31 -21.17 -17.41
N VAL A 504 -0.50 -20.24 -18.34
CA VAL A 504 0.59 -19.53 -19.03
C VAL A 504 1.28 -18.62 -18.03
N THR A 505 2.59 -18.78 -17.92
CA THR A 505 3.40 -18.09 -16.93
C THR A 505 4.48 -17.25 -17.62
N LYS A 506 4.54 -15.96 -17.31
CA LYS A 506 5.59 -15.05 -17.78
C LYS A 506 6.18 -14.24 -16.64
N ALA A 507 7.39 -13.72 -16.82
CA ALA A 507 8.07 -12.90 -15.82
C ALA A 507 8.24 -11.47 -16.35
N ALA A 508 7.96 -10.49 -15.50
CA ALA A 508 8.28 -9.09 -15.73
C ALA A 508 9.57 -8.76 -14.97
N ASP A 509 10.56 -8.24 -15.68
CA ASP A 509 11.78 -7.69 -15.11
C ASP A 509 11.51 -6.24 -14.70
N LEU A 510 11.65 -5.96 -13.40
CA LEU A 510 11.30 -4.67 -12.82
C LEU A 510 12.50 -3.97 -12.17
N ASN A 511 13.67 -4.62 -12.17
CA ASN A 511 14.86 -4.14 -11.49
C ASN A 511 16.08 -4.03 -12.41
N THR A 512 15.87 -4.05 -13.73
CA THR A 512 16.91 -3.83 -14.73
C THR A 512 17.69 -2.55 -14.43
N VAL A 513 19.00 -2.68 -14.22
CA VAL A 513 19.88 -1.55 -13.87
C VAL A 513 19.87 -0.48 -14.96
N GLY A 514 19.49 0.75 -14.60
CA GLY A 514 19.36 1.88 -15.52
C GLY A 514 17.99 2.01 -16.18
N SER A 515 17.06 1.11 -15.88
CA SER A 515 15.65 1.15 -16.33
C SER A 515 14.74 0.56 -15.26
N GLU A 516 15.08 0.77 -13.99
CA GLU A 516 14.29 0.33 -12.85
C GLU A 516 12.95 1.06 -12.83
N VAL A 517 11.86 0.33 -12.58
CA VAL A 517 10.54 0.93 -12.41
C VAL A 517 10.52 1.83 -11.16
N ARG A 518 9.85 2.97 -11.27
CA ARG A 518 9.78 4.02 -10.23
C ARG A 518 8.36 4.27 -9.75
N THR A 519 7.36 4.01 -10.59
CA THR A 519 5.95 4.31 -10.36
C THR A 519 5.08 3.05 -10.41
N VAL A 520 3.87 3.16 -9.87
CA VAL A 520 2.83 2.13 -9.99
C VAL A 520 2.42 1.93 -11.46
N GLY A 521 2.37 2.99 -12.25
CA GLY A 521 2.06 2.96 -13.68
C GLY A 521 3.06 2.10 -14.45
N GLU A 522 4.37 2.28 -14.23
CA GLU A 522 5.38 1.45 -14.88
C GLU A 522 5.28 -0.03 -14.48
N VAL A 523 4.81 -0.35 -13.27
CA VAL A 523 4.52 -1.74 -12.86
C VAL A 523 3.31 -2.28 -13.63
N ILE A 524 2.25 -1.48 -13.77
CA ILE A 524 1.05 -1.83 -14.55
C ILE A 524 1.44 -2.07 -16.02
N ASP A 525 2.21 -1.17 -16.62
CA ASP A 525 2.70 -1.27 -17.99
C ASP A 525 3.56 -2.51 -18.19
N ALA A 526 4.47 -2.80 -17.27
CA ALA A 526 5.33 -3.98 -17.32
C ALA A 526 4.52 -5.29 -17.25
N ILE A 527 3.43 -5.35 -16.47
CA ILE A 527 2.54 -6.50 -16.42
C ILE A 527 1.75 -6.61 -17.73
N ASN A 528 1.16 -5.52 -18.22
CA ASN A 528 0.37 -5.49 -19.46
C ASN A 528 1.22 -5.86 -20.69
N ALA A 529 2.50 -5.48 -20.69
CA ALA A 529 3.47 -5.84 -21.73
C ALA A 529 3.77 -7.35 -21.80
N LEU A 530 3.43 -8.14 -20.77
CA LEU A 530 3.60 -9.59 -20.81
C LEU A 530 2.68 -10.25 -21.85
N THR A 531 1.53 -9.65 -22.19
CA THR A 531 0.55 -10.19 -23.14
C THR A 531 0.22 -11.68 -22.89
N ASN A 532 0.08 -12.08 -21.62
CA ASN A 532 -0.21 -13.45 -21.20
C ASN A 532 -1.66 -13.63 -20.74
N GLY A 533 -2.60 -12.84 -21.27
CA GLY A 533 -4.01 -12.96 -20.89
C GLY A 533 -4.33 -12.39 -19.49
N VAL A 534 -3.55 -11.42 -19.02
CA VAL A 534 -3.77 -10.68 -17.78
C VAL A 534 -3.70 -9.19 -18.08
N GLU A 535 -4.69 -8.44 -17.60
CA GLU A 535 -4.73 -6.98 -17.64
C GLU A 535 -4.53 -6.44 -16.22
N ALA A 536 -3.63 -5.47 -16.06
CA ALA A 536 -3.40 -4.72 -14.84
C ALA A 536 -3.95 -3.30 -14.99
N ARG A 537 -4.60 -2.80 -13.93
CA ARG A 537 -5.05 -1.41 -13.81
C ARG A 537 -5.19 -1.00 -12.34
N ILE A 538 -5.37 0.29 -12.06
CA ILE A 538 -5.82 0.72 -10.72
C ILE A 538 -7.22 0.13 -10.43
N ASN A 539 -7.42 -0.35 -9.20
CA ASN A 539 -8.70 -0.94 -8.79
C ASN A 539 -9.80 0.13 -8.61
N ASP A 540 -11.06 -0.31 -8.59
CA ASP A 540 -12.22 0.62 -8.58
C ASP A 540 -12.31 1.46 -7.29
N THR A 541 -11.67 1.02 -6.21
CA THR A 541 -11.56 1.75 -4.94
C THR A 541 -10.39 2.74 -4.90
N GLY A 542 -9.54 2.75 -5.93
CA GLY A 542 -8.42 3.68 -6.08
C GLY A 542 -7.31 3.51 -5.04
N ASP A 543 -7.11 2.29 -4.55
CA ASP A 543 -6.22 2.01 -3.41
C ASP A 543 -5.31 0.79 -3.61
N GLY A 544 -5.30 0.22 -4.81
CA GLY A 544 -4.45 -0.91 -5.17
C GLY A 544 -4.47 -1.17 -6.68
N ILE A 545 -3.73 -2.19 -7.09
CA ILE A 545 -3.73 -2.69 -8.47
C ILE A 545 -4.72 -3.86 -8.56
N LEU A 546 -5.60 -3.83 -9.56
CA LEU A 546 -6.46 -4.95 -9.95
C LEU A 546 -5.81 -5.68 -11.13
N LEU A 547 -5.63 -6.98 -10.99
CA LEU A 547 -5.27 -7.87 -12.08
C LEU A 547 -6.53 -8.62 -12.53
N VAL A 548 -6.88 -8.49 -13.80
CA VAL A 548 -8.05 -9.09 -14.43
C VAL A 548 -7.58 -10.17 -15.39
N ASP A 549 -8.07 -11.39 -15.19
CA ASP A 549 -7.84 -12.48 -16.12
C ASP A 549 -8.66 -12.28 -17.38
N THR A 550 -7.99 -12.24 -18.54
CA THR A 550 -8.62 -12.17 -19.85
C THR A 550 -8.50 -13.48 -20.63
N ALA A 551 -7.84 -14.50 -20.07
CA ALA A 551 -7.66 -15.82 -20.68
C ALA A 551 -8.92 -16.69 -20.57
N GLY A 552 -9.62 -16.67 -19.42
CA GLY A 552 -10.87 -17.40 -19.20
C GLY A 552 -10.72 -18.91 -18.95
N GLY A 553 -9.52 -19.36 -18.59
CA GLY A 553 -9.17 -20.74 -18.27
C GLY A 553 -9.63 -21.24 -16.88
N PRO A 554 -9.54 -22.56 -16.63
CA PRO A 554 -10.03 -23.17 -15.40
C PRO A 554 -9.08 -22.99 -14.21
N ALA A 555 -7.78 -22.73 -14.41
CA ALA A 555 -6.79 -22.56 -13.35
C ALA A 555 -6.92 -21.19 -12.65
N THR A 556 -6.21 -20.98 -11.55
CA THR A 556 -6.22 -19.73 -10.81
C THR A 556 -5.24 -18.71 -11.40
N LEU A 557 -5.66 -17.45 -11.48
CA LEU A 557 -4.75 -16.32 -11.71
C LEU A 557 -3.80 -16.21 -10.50
N GLY A 558 -2.51 -15.97 -10.74
CA GLY A 558 -1.51 -15.94 -9.67
C GLY A 558 -0.33 -15.01 -9.97
N VAL A 559 0.22 -14.40 -8.93
CA VAL A 559 1.47 -13.63 -8.99
C VAL A 559 2.40 -14.04 -7.86
N LYS A 560 3.70 -14.12 -8.14
CA LYS A 560 4.74 -14.31 -7.11
C LYS A 560 5.98 -13.47 -7.38
N ASP A 561 6.66 -13.07 -6.32
CA ASP A 561 8.00 -12.50 -6.40
C ASP A 561 9.02 -13.58 -6.76
N LEU A 562 9.83 -13.34 -7.80
CA LEU A 562 11.02 -14.14 -8.12
C LEU A 562 12.25 -13.59 -7.39
N SER A 563 12.28 -12.27 -7.18
CA SER A 563 13.22 -11.56 -6.32
C SER A 563 12.54 -10.34 -5.71
N GLY A 564 13.14 -9.72 -4.67
CA GLY A 564 12.52 -8.57 -3.99
C GLY A 564 11.26 -8.94 -3.21
N ASP A 565 10.38 -7.95 -3.01
CA ASP A 565 9.08 -8.12 -2.34
C ASP A 565 7.97 -7.26 -2.98
N LEU A 566 8.08 -6.97 -4.27
CA LEU A 566 7.20 -6.03 -4.97
C LEU A 566 5.75 -6.50 -5.04
N ALA A 567 5.50 -7.72 -5.54
CA ALA A 567 4.15 -8.27 -5.62
C ALA A 567 3.53 -8.40 -4.23
N LYS A 568 4.31 -8.85 -3.24
CA LYS A 568 3.84 -8.93 -1.86
C LYS A 568 3.47 -7.55 -1.28
N SER A 569 4.34 -6.56 -1.48
CA SER A 569 4.14 -5.18 -0.99
C SER A 569 2.95 -4.48 -1.65
N LEU A 570 2.63 -4.83 -2.90
CA LEU A 570 1.45 -4.36 -3.62
C LEU A 570 0.22 -5.26 -3.42
N ASN A 571 0.25 -6.19 -2.47
CA ASN A 571 -0.84 -7.12 -2.19
C ASN A 571 -1.26 -8.03 -3.36
N LEU A 572 -0.39 -8.23 -4.36
CA LEU A 572 -0.65 -9.01 -5.57
C LEU A 572 -0.44 -10.51 -5.40
N THR A 573 0.21 -10.97 -4.32
CA THR A 573 0.43 -12.41 -4.06
C THR A 573 -0.79 -13.13 -3.46
N ARG A 574 -1.96 -12.48 -3.46
CA ARG A 574 -3.20 -13.04 -2.91
C ARG A 574 -3.80 -14.09 -3.84
N ALA A 575 -4.64 -14.95 -3.28
CA ALA A 575 -5.42 -15.88 -4.09
C ALA A 575 -6.41 -15.12 -4.97
N SER A 576 -6.57 -15.56 -6.23
CA SER A 576 -7.58 -14.99 -7.13
C SER A 576 -8.99 -15.26 -6.62
N LYS A 577 -9.87 -14.26 -6.70
CA LYS A 577 -11.32 -14.38 -6.47
C LYS A 577 -12.06 -14.27 -7.81
N THR A 578 -13.27 -14.82 -7.90
CA THR A 578 -14.17 -14.54 -9.04
C THR A 578 -15.10 -13.42 -8.62
N ILE A 579 -15.08 -12.30 -9.33
CA ILE A 579 -16.01 -11.19 -9.14
C ILE A 579 -16.71 -10.89 -10.45
N ASP A 580 -17.79 -10.13 -10.40
CA ASP A 580 -18.37 -9.55 -11.59
C ASP A 580 -17.50 -8.36 -12.06
N VAL A 581 -16.99 -8.45 -13.29
CA VAL A 581 -16.32 -7.34 -13.98
C VAL A 581 -17.11 -7.07 -15.26
N GLY A 582 -17.87 -5.97 -15.29
CA GLY A 582 -18.63 -5.57 -16.47
C GLY A 582 -19.82 -6.49 -16.82
N GLY A 583 -20.42 -7.14 -15.83
CA GLY A 583 -21.54 -8.08 -15.97
C GLY A 583 -21.11 -9.53 -16.23
N ALA A 584 -19.81 -9.84 -16.13
CA ALA A 584 -19.25 -11.16 -16.38
C ALA A 584 -18.46 -11.67 -15.17
N PRO A 585 -18.62 -12.95 -14.79
CA PRO A 585 -17.82 -13.56 -13.73
C PRO A 585 -16.38 -13.74 -14.22
N THR A 586 -15.46 -12.97 -13.65
CA THR A 586 -14.06 -12.89 -14.06
C THR A 586 -13.15 -13.15 -12.88
N LYS A 587 -12.05 -13.89 -13.10
CA LYS A 587 -11.05 -14.13 -12.07
C LYS A 587 -10.17 -12.89 -11.92
N VAL A 588 -9.98 -12.43 -10.70
CA VAL A 588 -9.19 -11.24 -10.40
C VAL A 588 -8.29 -11.46 -9.19
N ILE A 589 -7.18 -10.73 -9.15
CA ILE A 589 -6.43 -10.45 -7.92
C ILE A 589 -6.57 -8.96 -7.64
N ASP A 590 -7.06 -8.63 -6.45
CA ASP A 590 -7.29 -7.25 -6.03
C ASP A 590 -6.28 -6.89 -4.93
N GLY A 591 -5.33 -6.02 -5.29
CA GLY A 591 -4.28 -5.52 -4.41
C GLY A 591 -4.74 -4.41 -3.45
N THR A 592 -6.04 -4.26 -3.23
CA THR A 592 -6.61 -3.26 -2.32
C THR A 592 -5.89 -3.21 -0.97
N ALA A 593 -5.64 -1.98 -0.51
CA ALA A 593 -5.14 -1.72 0.84
C ALA A 593 -6.28 -1.73 1.90
N SER A 594 -7.54 -1.80 1.46
CA SER A 594 -8.71 -1.87 2.32
C SER A 594 -9.07 -3.31 2.63
N TYR A 595 -9.46 -3.56 3.87
CA TYR A 595 -9.97 -4.85 4.31
C TYR A 595 -11.38 -4.64 4.82
N SER A 596 -12.29 -5.49 4.39
CA SER A 596 -13.68 -5.44 4.80
C SER A 596 -14.14 -6.82 5.22
N LEU A 597 -14.96 -6.85 6.25
CA LEU A 597 -15.56 -8.04 6.82
C LEU A 597 -17.04 -7.76 7.00
N ASP A 598 -17.90 -8.54 6.35
CA ASP A 598 -19.32 -8.53 6.68
C ASP A 598 -19.50 -9.18 8.06
N LEU A 599 -20.11 -8.46 8.99
CA LEU A 599 -20.40 -8.97 10.32
C LEU A 599 -21.48 -10.07 10.28
N GLY A 600 -22.31 -10.10 9.23
CA GLY A 600 -23.24 -11.20 8.97
C GLY A 600 -22.55 -12.51 8.54
N ASP A 601 -21.35 -12.43 7.96
CA ASP A 601 -20.53 -13.61 7.61
C ASP A 601 -19.81 -14.20 8.83
N LEU A 602 -19.80 -13.49 9.96
CA LEU A 602 -19.22 -13.99 11.21
C LEU A 602 -20.14 -15.06 11.82
N GLU A 603 -19.91 -16.32 11.45
CA GLU A 603 -20.60 -17.43 12.10
C GLU A 603 -20.11 -17.64 13.54
N VAL A 604 -21.04 -17.50 14.50
CA VAL A 604 -20.82 -17.80 15.93
C VAL A 604 -20.93 -19.32 16.18
N SER A 605 -20.20 -20.12 15.41
CA SER A 605 -20.12 -21.57 15.59
C SER A 605 -18.69 -21.99 15.91
N SER A 606 -18.51 -22.77 16.98
CA SER A 606 -17.21 -23.37 17.31
C SER A 606 -16.71 -24.33 16.21
N ALA A 607 -17.57 -24.73 15.27
CA ALA A 607 -17.18 -25.47 14.07
C ALA A 607 -16.61 -24.57 12.96
N ALA A 608 -16.93 -23.28 12.95
CA ALA A 608 -16.44 -22.32 11.96
C ALA A 608 -15.06 -21.72 12.32
N ILE A 609 -14.49 -22.08 13.49
CA ILE A 609 -13.19 -21.58 13.95
C ILE A 609 -12.09 -21.95 12.93
N PRO A 610 -11.41 -20.98 12.30
CA PRO A 610 -10.32 -21.25 11.37
C PRO A 610 -9.14 -21.90 12.09
N LEU A 611 -8.54 -22.93 11.51
CA LEU A 611 -7.35 -23.58 12.06
C LEU A 611 -6.18 -22.59 12.17
N SER A 612 -6.11 -21.60 11.28
CA SER A 612 -5.13 -20.50 11.31
C SER A 612 -5.27 -19.57 12.51
N SER A 613 -6.44 -19.48 13.13
CA SER A 613 -6.70 -18.62 14.30
C SER A 613 -6.25 -19.24 15.62
N LEU A 614 -5.99 -20.55 15.64
CA LEU A 614 -5.63 -21.29 16.85
C LEU A 614 -4.21 -20.90 17.35
N ASN A 615 -3.91 -21.26 18.59
CA ASN A 615 -2.60 -21.02 19.22
C ASN A 615 -2.14 -19.55 19.21
N GLY A 616 -3.07 -18.62 19.46
CA GLY A 616 -2.79 -17.19 19.46
C GLY A 616 -2.52 -16.63 18.06
N GLY A 617 -3.19 -17.17 17.04
CA GLY A 617 -3.00 -16.78 15.64
C GLY A 617 -1.78 -17.40 14.94
N ASN A 618 -1.04 -18.28 15.62
CA ASN A 618 0.05 -19.05 15.00
C ASN A 618 -0.47 -20.20 14.11
N GLY A 619 -1.75 -20.56 14.27
CA GLY A 619 -2.41 -21.59 13.50
C GLY A 619 -2.08 -23.02 13.94
N VAL A 620 -2.43 -23.97 13.06
CA VAL A 620 -2.12 -25.40 13.18
C VAL A 620 -1.16 -25.76 12.06
N SER A 621 -0.09 -26.48 12.38
CA SER A 621 0.82 -27.03 11.38
C SER A 621 0.07 -27.90 10.36
N ALA A 622 0.39 -27.81 9.07
CA ALA A 622 -0.17 -28.66 8.02
C ALA A 622 0.38 -30.10 8.05
N GLY A 623 0.73 -30.62 9.22
CA GLY A 623 1.32 -31.94 9.40
C GLY A 623 0.31 -33.08 9.39
N ASP A 624 0.79 -34.29 9.10
CA ASP A 624 -0.04 -35.50 9.03
C ASP A 624 -0.37 -36.01 10.44
N VAL A 625 -1.65 -36.32 10.68
CA VAL A 625 -2.14 -36.85 11.96
C VAL A 625 -2.59 -38.30 11.81
N LEU A 626 -2.08 -39.19 12.66
CA LEU A 626 -2.48 -40.58 12.75
C LEU A 626 -3.36 -40.81 13.98
N ILE A 627 -4.58 -41.33 13.77
CA ILE A 627 -5.51 -41.68 14.85
C ILE A 627 -5.74 -43.19 14.82
N THR A 628 -5.38 -43.89 15.91
CA THR A 628 -5.46 -45.35 16.01
C THR A 628 -6.43 -45.79 17.10
N ASP A 629 -7.42 -46.59 16.75
CA ASP A 629 -8.47 -47.09 17.66
C ASP A 629 -7.98 -48.21 18.61
N SER A 630 -8.85 -48.62 19.53
CA SER A 630 -8.58 -49.69 20.50
C SER A 630 -8.45 -51.10 19.91
N ASN A 631 -8.83 -51.30 18.63
CA ASN A 631 -8.57 -52.51 17.87
C ASN A 631 -7.23 -52.46 17.10
N GLY A 632 -6.56 -51.30 17.10
CA GLY A 632 -5.29 -51.08 16.43
C GLY A 632 -5.41 -50.73 14.95
N LYS A 633 -6.58 -50.29 14.49
CA LYS A 633 -6.75 -49.73 13.14
C LYS A 633 -6.47 -48.23 13.16
N THR A 634 -5.84 -47.74 12.10
CA THR A 634 -5.38 -46.35 12.00
C THR A 634 -6.03 -45.65 10.83
N LEU A 635 -6.51 -44.42 11.04
CA LEU A 635 -6.79 -43.45 9.98
C LEU A 635 -5.70 -42.38 9.96
N ALA A 636 -5.47 -41.79 8.79
CA ALA A 636 -4.53 -40.70 8.59
C ALA A 636 -5.26 -39.46 8.04
N LEU A 637 -4.93 -38.30 8.58
CA LEU A 637 -5.24 -36.99 8.02
C LEU A 637 -3.96 -36.43 7.42
N ASP A 638 -4.00 -36.05 6.14
CA ASP A 638 -2.89 -35.54 5.36
C ASP A 638 -3.13 -34.04 5.08
N LEU A 639 -2.81 -33.20 6.07
CA LEU A 639 -3.13 -31.77 6.03
C LEU A 639 -2.22 -30.96 5.10
N ASN A 640 -1.15 -31.55 4.55
CA ASN A 640 -0.30 -30.93 3.53
C ASN A 640 -0.51 -31.53 2.12
N GLY A 641 -1.33 -32.56 1.99
CA GLY A 641 -1.62 -33.22 0.73
C GLY A 641 -3.12 -33.35 0.50
N ALA A 642 -3.64 -34.57 0.58
CA ALA A 642 -5.01 -34.89 0.15
C ALA A 642 -6.11 -34.15 0.95
N ASP A 643 -5.81 -33.72 2.18
CA ASP A 643 -6.75 -33.01 3.07
C ASP A 643 -6.36 -31.54 3.29
N ALA A 644 -5.48 -30.96 2.46
CA ALA A 644 -5.01 -29.57 2.59
C ALA A 644 -6.14 -28.51 2.45
N GLY A 645 -7.33 -28.90 1.99
CA GLY A 645 -8.52 -28.05 1.94
C GLY A 645 -9.26 -27.91 3.27
N ILE A 646 -8.83 -28.60 4.34
CA ILE A 646 -9.40 -28.45 5.68
C ILE A 646 -8.87 -27.17 6.31
N THR A 647 -9.75 -26.20 6.50
CA THR A 647 -9.42 -24.85 7.00
C THR A 647 -10.07 -24.51 8.34
N THR A 648 -11.06 -25.29 8.78
CA THR A 648 -11.80 -25.06 10.04
C THR A 648 -11.81 -26.30 10.95
N VAL A 649 -12.07 -26.07 12.24
CA VAL A 649 -12.26 -27.15 13.23
C VAL A 649 -13.41 -28.09 12.84
N GLY A 650 -14.50 -27.55 12.29
CA GLY A 650 -15.65 -28.33 11.82
C GLY A 650 -15.28 -29.25 10.66
N GLN A 651 -14.62 -28.71 9.62
CA GLN A 651 -14.15 -29.51 8.48
C GLN A 651 -13.20 -30.63 8.92
N LEU A 652 -12.35 -30.36 9.92
CA LEU A 652 -11.44 -31.36 10.47
C LEU A 652 -12.20 -32.49 11.19
N ILE A 653 -13.22 -32.15 12.00
CA ILE A 653 -14.08 -33.14 12.68
C ILE A 653 -14.81 -34.01 11.65
N ASP A 654 -15.39 -33.39 10.62
CA ASP A 654 -16.09 -34.09 9.55
C ASP A 654 -15.15 -35.04 8.80
N ALA A 655 -13.93 -34.60 8.48
CA ALA A 655 -12.92 -35.42 7.86
C ALA A 655 -12.52 -36.63 8.72
N ILE A 656 -12.33 -36.44 10.03
CA ILE A 656 -12.04 -37.55 10.96
C ILE A 656 -13.18 -38.57 10.94
N ASN A 657 -14.42 -38.12 11.08
CA ASN A 657 -15.60 -39.00 11.15
C ASN A 657 -15.84 -39.74 9.82
N ALA A 658 -15.65 -39.05 8.69
CA ALA A 658 -15.78 -39.64 7.35
C ALA A 658 -14.71 -40.72 7.11
N LYS A 659 -13.44 -40.43 7.43
CA LYS A 659 -12.34 -41.40 7.28
C LYS A 659 -12.43 -42.55 8.27
N ALA A 660 -12.90 -42.30 9.49
CA ALA A 660 -13.15 -43.35 10.48
C ALA A 660 -14.20 -44.34 9.97
N SER A 661 -15.30 -43.82 9.42
CA SER A 661 -16.38 -44.62 8.83
C SER A 661 -15.90 -45.42 7.61
N ALA A 662 -15.21 -44.77 6.67
CA ALA A 662 -14.69 -45.41 5.45
C ALA A 662 -13.62 -46.47 5.74
N GLY A 663 -12.74 -46.22 6.71
CA GLY A 663 -11.67 -47.12 7.14
C GLY A 663 -12.11 -48.18 8.16
N SER A 664 -13.37 -48.16 8.60
CA SER A 664 -13.87 -48.98 9.72
C SER A 664 -12.97 -48.88 10.97
N VAL A 665 -12.53 -47.66 11.28
CA VAL A 665 -11.77 -47.28 12.49
C VAL A 665 -12.78 -46.81 13.52
N GLY A 666 -12.81 -47.43 14.70
CA GLY A 666 -13.82 -47.16 15.72
C GLY A 666 -13.52 -45.89 16.53
N VAL A 667 -13.60 -44.72 15.89
CA VAL A 667 -13.42 -43.42 16.52
C VAL A 667 -14.54 -42.46 16.08
N THR A 668 -15.01 -41.64 17.01
CA THR A 668 -15.88 -40.49 16.72
C THR A 668 -15.27 -39.21 17.23
N ALA A 669 -15.30 -38.15 16.42
CA ALA A 669 -14.85 -36.81 16.74
C ALA A 669 -16.04 -35.86 16.90
N ARG A 670 -15.97 -34.97 17.89
CA ARG A 670 -16.91 -33.86 18.09
C ARG A 670 -16.23 -32.73 18.83
N ILE A 671 -16.87 -31.57 18.91
CA ILE A 671 -16.45 -30.51 19.84
C ILE A 671 -16.73 -30.98 21.27
N ASN A 672 -15.80 -30.72 22.19
CA ASN A 672 -15.97 -31.09 23.59
C ASN A 672 -17.09 -30.28 24.25
N ASP A 673 -17.65 -30.79 25.35
CA ASP A 673 -18.80 -30.16 26.02
C ASP A 673 -18.51 -28.74 26.55
N ALA A 674 -17.23 -28.41 26.73
CA ALA A 674 -16.77 -27.09 27.15
C ALA A 674 -16.61 -26.09 25.99
N GLY A 675 -16.76 -26.53 24.73
CA GLY A 675 -16.52 -25.70 23.55
C GLY A 675 -15.08 -25.20 23.41
N THR A 676 -14.10 -25.92 23.95
CA THR A 676 -12.67 -25.50 24.01
C THR A 676 -11.72 -26.39 23.23
N GLY A 677 -12.21 -27.44 22.59
CA GLY A 677 -11.35 -28.42 21.95
C GLY A 677 -12.10 -29.55 21.26
N ILE A 678 -11.33 -30.44 20.64
CA ILE A 678 -11.85 -31.64 19.98
C ILE A 678 -11.89 -32.81 20.97
N HIS A 679 -13.02 -33.49 21.04
CA HIS A 679 -13.24 -34.73 21.77
C HIS A 679 -13.22 -35.90 20.80
N LEU A 680 -12.31 -36.83 21.02
CA LEU A 680 -12.23 -38.11 20.31
C LEU A 680 -12.64 -39.23 21.26
N GLU A 681 -13.58 -40.06 20.83
CA GLU A 681 -14.12 -41.17 21.61
C GLU A 681 -13.98 -42.49 20.83
N ASP A 682 -13.42 -43.50 21.50
CA ASP A 682 -13.31 -44.84 20.96
C ASP A 682 -14.67 -45.55 20.97
N THR A 683 -15.06 -46.07 19.81
CA THR A 683 -16.27 -46.88 19.58
C THR A 683 -15.94 -48.32 19.16
N ALA A 684 -14.64 -48.64 19.04
CA ALA A 684 -14.14 -49.94 18.60
C ALA A 684 -14.28 -51.05 19.66
N GLY A 685 -14.24 -50.70 20.95
CA GLY A 685 -14.43 -51.65 22.06
C GLY A 685 -13.30 -52.68 22.24
N GLY A 686 -12.12 -52.42 21.68
CA GLY A 686 -10.93 -53.25 21.78
C GLY A 686 -10.13 -53.05 23.08
N VAL A 687 -9.05 -53.84 23.22
CA VAL A 687 -8.22 -53.88 24.44
C VAL A 687 -6.99 -52.95 24.40
N LYS A 688 -6.64 -52.40 23.23
CA LYS A 688 -5.55 -51.41 23.10
C LYS A 688 -6.06 -50.02 23.43
N LYS A 689 -5.14 -49.06 23.59
CA LYS A 689 -5.51 -47.66 23.79
C LYS A 689 -5.81 -46.95 22.47
N LEU A 690 -6.82 -46.09 22.45
CA LEU A 690 -6.95 -45.04 21.43
C LEU A 690 -5.73 -44.12 21.52
N THR A 691 -5.06 -43.86 20.40
CA THR A 691 -3.87 -43.01 20.33
C THR A 691 -3.91 -42.06 19.15
N VAL A 692 -3.34 -40.86 19.33
CA VAL A 692 -3.17 -39.85 18.28
C VAL A 692 -1.71 -39.42 18.25
N LYS A 693 -1.11 -39.36 17.06
CA LYS A 693 0.29 -38.97 16.87
C LYS A 693 0.46 -38.14 15.60
N ASP A 694 1.39 -37.19 15.64
CA ASP A 694 1.91 -36.53 14.45
C ASP A 694 2.84 -37.50 13.71
N ALA A 695 2.55 -37.77 12.44
CA ALA A 695 3.45 -38.49 11.54
C ALA A 695 4.50 -37.55 10.93
N ASN A 696 4.12 -36.30 10.68
CA ASN A 696 5.03 -35.19 10.39
C ASN A 696 4.41 -33.88 10.94
N GLY A 697 5.23 -32.85 11.16
CA GLY A 697 4.76 -31.58 11.73
C GLY A 697 4.30 -31.69 13.19
N SER A 698 3.37 -30.81 13.59
CA SER A 698 2.86 -30.67 14.96
C SER A 698 1.34 -30.53 15.04
N ALA A 699 0.59 -30.91 14.00
CA ALA A 699 -0.84 -30.65 13.89
C ALA A 699 -1.66 -31.18 15.09
N ALA A 700 -1.43 -32.43 15.51
CA ALA A 700 -2.10 -33.03 16.66
C ALA A 700 -1.70 -32.39 17.98
N LEU A 701 -0.44 -31.94 18.10
CA LEU A 701 0.03 -31.18 19.26
C LEU A 701 -0.64 -29.79 19.33
N ASP A 702 -0.71 -29.10 18.20
CA ASP A 702 -1.31 -27.77 18.04
C ASP A 702 -2.83 -27.81 18.34
N LEU A 703 -3.48 -28.92 17.99
CA LEU A 703 -4.89 -29.21 18.30
C LEU A 703 -5.10 -29.78 19.73
N LYS A 704 -4.02 -29.98 20.49
CA LYS A 704 -4.00 -30.59 21.83
C LYS A 704 -4.61 -31.99 21.92
N ILE A 705 -4.67 -32.71 20.81
CA ILE A 705 -5.19 -34.09 20.74
C ILE A 705 -4.08 -35.15 20.69
N ALA A 706 -2.80 -34.78 20.61
CA ALA A 706 -1.69 -35.72 20.65
C ALA A 706 -1.62 -36.50 21.99
N GLY A 707 -1.50 -37.83 21.93
CA GLY A 707 -1.31 -38.67 23.11
C GLY A 707 -2.17 -39.94 23.13
N GLU A 708 -2.26 -40.55 24.32
CA GLU A 708 -3.07 -41.74 24.57
C GLU A 708 -4.37 -41.39 25.31
N ALA A 709 -5.44 -42.12 24.99
CA ALA A 709 -6.74 -41.93 25.60
C ALA A 709 -6.77 -42.25 27.10
N LYS A 710 -7.61 -41.52 27.82
CA LYS A 710 -7.99 -41.76 29.22
C LYS A 710 -9.33 -42.48 29.27
N LEU A 711 -9.56 -43.27 30.32
CA LEU A 711 -10.85 -43.93 30.53
C LEU A 711 -11.81 -42.99 31.27
N ILE A 712 -12.91 -42.60 30.63
CA ILE A 712 -13.94 -41.72 31.18
C ILE A 712 -15.30 -42.39 30.95
N GLY A 713 -16.06 -42.67 32.02
CA GLY A 713 -17.37 -43.32 31.90
C GLY A 713 -17.33 -44.71 31.24
N GLY A 714 -16.21 -45.43 31.33
CA GLY A 714 -16.02 -46.74 30.70
C GLY A 714 -15.63 -46.68 29.21
N LYS A 715 -15.47 -45.48 28.63
CA LYS A 715 -15.02 -45.27 27.25
C LYS A 715 -13.62 -44.67 27.21
N GLN A 716 -12.88 -44.93 26.14
CA GLN A 716 -11.58 -44.30 25.94
C GLN A 716 -11.74 -42.97 25.21
N VAL A 717 -11.21 -41.91 25.79
CA VAL A 717 -11.38 -40.53 25.34
C VAL A 717 -10.06 -39.78 25.28
N ILE A 718 -9.86 -39.03 24.21
CA ILE A 718 -8.88 -37.92 24.12
C ILE A 718 -9.67 -36.62 24.04
N ASN A 719 -9.33 -35.65 24.89
CA ASN A 719 -10.00 -34.35 24.93
C ASN A 719 -8.96 -33.23 24.83
N GLY A 720 -8.92 -32.54 23.69
CA GLY A 720 -8.01 -31.43 23.41
C GLY A 720 -8.44 -30.11 24.05
N ALA A 721 -8.82 -30.14 25.33
CA ALA A 721 -9.32 -28.96 26.03
C ALA A 721 -8.32 -27.79 25.97
N GLY A 722 -8.86 -26.59 25.70
CA GLY A 722 -8.10 -25.36 25.56
C GLY A 722 -7.33 -25.23 24.24
N ALA A 723 -7.62 -26.04 23.23
CA ALA A 723 -7.13 -25.82 21.87
C ALA A 723 -7.72 -24.53 21.27
N PHE A 724 -8.92 -24.16 21.71
CA PHE A 724 -9.52 -22.84 21.49
C PHE A 724 -10.18 -22.35 22.79
N SER A 725 -10.39 -21.04 22.91
CA SER A 725 -10.99 -20.42 24.09
C SER A 725 -12.47 -20.76 24.21
N ALA A 726 -12.92 -21.07 25.43
CA ALA A 726 -14.34 -21.26 25.72
C ALA A 726 -15.05 -19.91 25.55
N SER A 727 -16.34 -19.98 25.23
CA SER A 727 -17.25 -18.83 25.14
C SER A 727 -17.38 -17.98 26.43
N SER A 728 -16.64 -18.28 27.50
CA SER A 728 -16.66 -17.56 28.78
C SER A 728 -15.32 -16.93 29.17
N GLY A 729 -14.33 -16.88 28.28
CA GLY A 729 -13.03 -16.25 28.57
C GLY A 729 -13.08 -14.73 28.38
N VAL A 730 -13.16 -13.97 29.49
CA VAL A 730 -12.78 -12.56 29.51
C VAL A 730 -11.29 -12.49 29.19
N GLN A 731 -10.96 -12.28 27.92
CA GLN A 731 -9.62 -11.90 27.48
C GLN A 731 -9.58 -10.37 27.54
N THR A 732 -8.85 -9.82 28.50
CA THR A 732 -8.44 -8.42 28.41
C THR A 732 -7.38 -8.34 27.32
N GLY A 733 -7.52 -7.43 26.36
CA GLY A 733 -6.62 -7.27 25.20
C GLY A 733 -5.17 -6.87 25.50
N LEU A 734 -4.70 -7.09 26.73
CA LEU A 734 -3.33 -6.85 27.20
C LEU A 734 -2.47 -8.13 27.26
N ASP A 735 -3.06 -9.32 27.14
CA ASP A 735 -2.34 -10.61 27.22
C ASP A 735 -2.10 -11.28 25.85
N ALA A 736 -2.36 -10.57 24.75
CA ALA A 736 -2.12 -11.04 23.37
C ALA A 736 -0.84 -10.45 22.76
#